data_AF-A0A8B6HGA2-F1
#
_entry.id   AF-A0A8B6HGA2-F1
#
_cell.length_a   1.000
_cell.length_b   1.000
_cell.length_c   1.000
_cell.angle_alpha   90.00
_cell.angle_beta   90.00
_cell.angle_gamma   90.00
#
_symmetry.space_group_name_H-M   'P 1'
#
loop_
_entity.id
_entity.type
_entity.pdbx_description
1 polymer ?
#
loop_
_entity_poly.entity_id
_entity_poly.type
_entity_poly.pdbx_seq_one_letter_code
_entity_poly.pdbx_strand_id
1 'polypeptide(L)'
;MDRSYFRFKIVISVLAYLQLTTADIYLHNPRGSNNRLDEEAREVQNPNRMFDSQNNNRGGYNVGGLLYYAGSTLPIEWTNQHSCMNPNAHCELVIQYMCGDLVRDGASRGTIRTENNQCRNNDCNTDFEYGMNENFEYYQNCRYRLRNKGLFIADQNLAGNRKYARNTRQNPTGKRYGYECPEERDYYPYWEPSPWKDIVVMTNDASRCPFYQEESQNVKSRWTCVVPKNVTEKYTGKFDIPNNEADCKAFRYPKNDPNGAKALWTEIASHGIPAPDCRESQFSRDNHLGNGIGGQPLVYNWTIPNTLNHEQCVMRMRYNISTGDYDGWNTSSGNIASANEIFYKNLGFSEADAASDRGYVFEDNPEVKVFNDLGLELELAVNTAQFGRTFQDRSFIFAVRPQPSETSGKAIHNLNVRGKRGNIVEVFPSVEYDFVPNNLEAANGDYVHIQWTGSNTNNAGNDGNGQQRSDRNNIVLLNSQVYPEGNGVQFGPGAKYGHYGTNYPMHLDNSTFLGLSREDRESLAFNVPGAFGGELSQLDDSSPYFNLGIRQISQLGTFHYMCTRNNDFSNRDQKGRIMVSSTPTVYESIGWMGGQLKVADSKAWVRVERGTFSKLNTLKLKEWNSKDGENLMKSKGGAITVGDDFASDFIVLAPETKLTDNGKKVTVGITINEDASDIGIYRSNTENFAGWTKIDANINGRMAEFQTDQGGVFVARSHTNIGPIIGVVVGLLVVALIVIAAVVYFKKNPTKWMAMKGNAKYVEKSLSNKV
;
A
#
# COMPACT_ATOMS: atom_id res chain seq x y z
N MET A 1 -1.97 16.72 -67.55
CA MET A 1 -2.84 16.83 -66.36
C MET A 1 -2.01 16.45 -65.15
N ASP A 2 -2.00 17.33 -64.16
CA ASP A 2 -0.81 17.72 -63.41
C ASP A 2 -0.54 16.86 -62.16
N ARG A 3 0.71 16.43 -62.00
CA ARG A 3 1.22 15.59 -60.90
C ARG A 3 1.38 16.36 -59.58
N SER A 4 1.05 17.65 -59.55
CA SER A 4 1.18 18.51 -58.36
C SER A 4 -0.01 18.42 -57.39
N TYR A 5 -1.18 17.92 -57.82
CA TYR A 5 -2.38 17.87 -56.97
C TYR A 5 -2.41 16.70 -55.96
N PHE A 6 -1.60 15.66 -56.15
CA PHE A 6 -1.60 14.48 -55.27
C PHE A 6 -0.64 14.60 -54.08
N ARG A 7 0.37 15.48 -54.16
CA ARG A 7 1.35 15.69 -53.07
C ARG A 7 0.90 16.67 -51.99
N PHE A 8 -0.15 17.46 -52.24
CA PHE A 8 -0.64 18.44 -51.26
C PHE A 8 -1.67 17.88 -50.26
N LYS A 9 -2.20 16.68 -50.49
CA LYS A 9 -3.11 16.00 -49.55
C LYS A 9 -2.43 15.02 -48.60
N ILE A 10 -1.20 14.59 -48.88
CA ILE A 10 -0.46 13.67 -48.00
C ILE A 10 0.31 14.42 -46.90
N VAL A 11 0.68 15.69 -47.12
CA VAL A 11 1.41 16.49 -46.11
C VAL A 11 0.49 17.07 -45.02
N ILE A 12 -0.84 17.10 -45.23
CA ILE A 12 -1.81 17.56 -44.22
C ILE A 12 -2.36 16.40 -43.37
N SER A 13 -2.17 15.14 -43.80
CA SER A 13 -2.64 13.96 -43.05
C SER A 13 -1.61 13.34 -42.12
N VAL A 14 -0.32 13.72 -42.18
CA VAL A 14 0.72 13.25 -41.25
C VAL A 14 0.86 14.15 -40.00
N LEU A 15 0.20 15.32 -39.99
CA LEU A 15 0.03 16.13 -38.77
C LEU A 15 -1.20 15.73 -37.94
N ALA A 16 -1.98 14.76 -38.41
CA ALA A 16 -3.09 14.20 -37.67
C ALA A 16 -2.60 12.96 -36.92
N TYR A 17 -2.69 13.00 -35.59
CA TYR A 17 -2.49 11.89 -34.66
C TYR A 17 -1.05 11.52 -34.29
N LEU A 18 -0.33 12.44 -33.64
CA LEU A 18 0.42 12.03 -32.44
C LEU A 18 -0.62 11.60 -31.40
N GLN A 19 -1.15 10.38 -31.50
CA GLN A 19 -1.86 9.74 -30.40
C GLN A 19 -0.84 9.51 -29.30
N LEU A 20 -0.64 10.51 -28.44
CA LEU A 20 -0.11 10.26 -27.11
C LEU A 20 -1.11 9.34 -26.44
N THR A 21 -0.74 8.07 -26.22
CA THR A 21 -1.61 7.13 -25.51
C THR A 21 -1.70 7.61 -24.07
N THR A 22 -2.74 8.32 -23.69
CA THR A 22 -2.98 8.60 -22.27
C THR A 22 -3.21 7.26 -21.62
N ALA A 23 -2.39 6.95 -20.62
CA ALA A 23 -2.68 5.86 -19.73
C ALA A 23 -2.90 6.41 -18.36
N ASP A 24 -3.68 5.66 -17.61
CA ASP A 24 -4.42 6.25 -16.53
C ASP A 24 -3.96 5.65 -15.20
N ILE A 25 -3.50 6.51 -14.29
CA ILE A 25 -3.34 6.21 -12.86
C ILE A 25 -4.28 7.15 -12.09
N TYR A 26 -5.15 6.58 -11.25
CA TYR A 26 -6.11 7.36 -10.48
C TYR A 26 -6.07 6.99 -9.01
N LEU A 27 -5.74 7.95 -8.17
CA LEU A 27 -5.73 7.80 -6.73
C LEU A 27 -7.15 7.95 -6.18
N HIS A 28 -7.60 7.03 -5.33
CA HIS A 28 -8.97 6.97 -4.81
C HIS A 28 -9.06 7.26 -3.31
N ASN A 29 -8.05 6.86 -2.54
CA ASN A 29 -7.92 7.22 -1.13
C ASN A 29 -6.43 7.43 -0.79
N PRO A 30 -6.01 8.58 -0.22
CA PRO A 30 -6.77 9.84 -0.19
C PRO A 30 -7.17 10.26 -1.61
N ARG A 31 -8.24 11.05 -1.76
CA ARG A 31 -8.80 11.37 -3.09
C ARG A 31 -7.78 12.05 -4.01
N GLY A 32 -7.57 11.48 -5.19
CA GLY A 32 -6.78 12.06 -6.28
C GLY A 32 -7.45 13.27 -6.91
N SER A 33 -6.70 14.36 -7.06
CA SER A 33 -7.19 15.58 -7.71
C SER A 33 -7.12 15.47 -9.23
N ASN A 34 -6.10 14.82 -9.80
CA ASN A 34 -5.82 14.80 -11.23
C ASN A 34 -5.93 16.21 -11.88
N ASN A 35 -5.34 17.23 -11.25
CA ASN A 35 -5.46 18.66 -11.56
C ASN A 35 -6.82 19.33 -11.32
N ARG A 36 -7.87 18.59 -10.95
CA ARG A 36 -9.19 19.17 -10.64
C ARG A 36 -9.17 20.00 -9.36
N LEU A 37 -10.18 20.86 -9.23
CA LEU A 37 -10.47 21.61 -8.01
C LEU A 37 -11.97 21.50 -7.67
N ASP A 38 -12.81 22.24 -8.38
CA ASP A 38 -14.25 22.37 -8.16
C ASP A 38 -15.04 22.47 -9.48
N GLU A 39 -14.50 21.87 -10.54
CA GLU A 39 -15.00 22.01 -11.92
C GLU A 39 -16.32 21.27 -12.15
N GLU A 40 -17.27 21.94 -12.80
CA GLU A 40 -18.61 21.39 -13.09
C GLU A 40 -18.65 20.44 -14.30
N ALA A 41 -17.66 20.56 -15.18
CA ALA A 41 -17.54 19.78 -16.40
C ALA A 41 -16.88 18.43 -16.14
N ARG A 42 -17.12 17.45 -17.03
CA ARG A 42 -16.56 16.09 -16.85
C ARG A 42 -15.05 16.09 -17.04
N GLU A 43 -14.58 16.84 -18.03
CA GLU A 43 -13.16 17.06 -18.26
C GLU A 43 -12.54 17.97 -17.20
N VAL A 44 -11.29 17.73 -16.88
CA VAL A 44 -10.40 18.66 -16.19
C VAL A 44 -10.34 19.96 -17.02
N GLN A 45 -10.65 21.09 -16.41
CA GLN A 45 -10.74 22.38 -17.10
C GLN A 45 -9.36 22.92 -17.48
N ASN A 46 -8.35 22.67 -16.62
CA ASN A 46 -6.97 23.06 -16.87
C ASN A 46 -6.00 21.93 -16.51
N PRO A 47 -5.60 21.09 -17.49
CA PRO A 47 -4.67 19.99 -17.24
C PRO A 47 -3.24 20.45 -16.91
N ASN A 48 -2.95 21.76 -17.00
CA ASN A 48 -1.64 22.33 -16.67
C ASN A 48 -1.64 23.04 -15.31
N ARG A 49 -2.67 22.86 -14.47
CA ARG A 49 -2.84 23.61 -13.22
C ARG A 49 -1.71 23.35 -12.23
N MET A 50 -1.45 22.09 -11.90
CA MET A 50 -0.54 21.66 -10.83
C MET A 50 0.62 20.82 -11.34
N PHE A 51 0.34 19.78 -12.12
CA PHE A 51 1.32 18.77 -12.54
C PHE A 51 0.90 18.10 -13.86
N ASP A 52 1.82 17.43 -14.53
CA ASP A 52 1.52 16.69 -15.74
C ASP A 52 1.08 15.26 -15.39
N SER A 53 -0.23 15.02 -15.36
CA SER A 53 -0.75 13.71 -14.97
C SER A 53 -0.51 12.64 -16.02
N GLN A 54 -0.42 13.04 -17.30
CA GLN A 54 -0.41 12.15 -18.48
C GLN A 54 -1.68 11.28 -18.62
N ASN A 55 -2.72 11.56 -17.82
CA ASN A 55 -4.02 10.89 -17.81
C ASN A 55 -4.97 11.49 -18.87
N ASN A 56 -6.10 10.82 -19.13
CA ASN A 56 -7.09 11.17 -20.17
C ASN A 56 -7.95 12.44 -19.92
N ASN A 57 -7.54 13.35 -19.02
CA ASN A 57 -8.28 14.55 -18.59
C ASN A 57 -9.69 14.31 -18.00
N ARG A 58 -10.13 13.08 -17.72
CA ARG A 58 -11.47 12.81 -17.13
C ARG A 58 -11.45 12.32 -15.69
N GLY A 59 -10.31 11.85 -15.19
CA GLY A 59 -10.19 11.34 -13.82
C GLY A 59 -10.08 12.44 -12.76
N GLY A 60 -10.02 12.00 -11.50
CA GLY A 60 -9.93 12.85 -10.32
C GLY A 60 -11.28 13.17 -9.67
N TYR A 61 -11.20 13.78 -8.50
CA TYR A 61 -12.33 14.22 -7.67
C TYR A 61 -12.35 15.75 -7.54
N ASN A 62 -13.49 16.33 -7.16
CA ASN A 62 -13.60 17.75 -6.83
C ASN A 62 -13.54 17.93 -5.32
N VAL A 63 -12.59 18.72 -4.82
CA VAL A 63 -12.32 18.97 -3.40
C VAL A 63 -12.08 17.68 -2.61
N GLY A 64 -10.99 17.61 -1.84
CA GLY A 64 -10.58 16.33 -1.25
C GLY A 64 -9.85 16.42 0.08
N GLY A 65 -9.88 17.58 0.74
CA GLY A 65 -9.14 17.78 1.98
C GLY A 65 -9.63 16.87 3.10
N LEU A 66 -8.70 16.19 3.78
CA LEU A 66 -8.94 15.28 4.90
C LEU A 66 -7.94 15.54 6.03
N LEU A 67 -8.21 14.99 7.20
CA LEU A 67 -7.34 15.04 8.37
C LEU A 67 -6.89 13.62 8.72
N TYR A 68 -5.63 13.40 9.07
CA TYR A 68 -5.16 12.13 9.59
C TYR A 68 -4.37 12.33 10.88
N TYR A 69 -4.14 11.23 11.59
CA TYR A 69 -3.34 11.22 12.80
C TYR A 69 -2.06 10.42 12.57
N ALA A 70 -0.94 10.91 13.10
CA ALA A 70 0.29 10.15 13.19
C ALA A 70 0.01 8.79 13.87
N GLY A 71 0.66 7.72 13.40
CA GLY A 71 0.47 6.36 13.89
C GLY A 71 -0.79 5.65 13.37
N SER A 72 -1.72 6.35 12.71
CA SER A 72 -2.88 5.71 12.09
C SER A 72 -2.54 5.01 10.76
N THR A 73 -3.31 3.98 10.43
CA THR A 73 -3.16 3.25 9.16
C THR A 73 -4.09 3.85 8.11
N LEU A 74 -3.51 4.37 7.03
CA LEU A 74 -4.23 4.91 5.87
C LEU A 74 -4.19 3.89 4.72
N PRO A 75 -5.32 3.30 4.33
CA PRO A 75 -5.39 2.46 3.13
C PRO A 75 -5.30 3.33 1.88
N ILE A 76 -4.14 3.33 1.22
CA ILE A 76 -3.93 4.05 -0.02
C ILE A 76 -4.48 3.19 -1.17
N GLU A 77 -5.48 3.69 -1.89
CA GLU A 77 -6.16 2.92 -2.94
C GLU A 77 -6.04 3.62 -4.29
N TRP A 78 -5.83 2.86 -5.36
CA TRP A 78 -5.74 3.37 -6.73
C TRP A 78 -6.24 2.37 -7.79
N THR A 79 -6.40 2.89 -9.00
CA THR A 79 -6.55 2.09 -10.23
C THR A 79 -5.48 2.48 -11.24
N ASN A 80 -4.99 1.52 -12.02
CA ASN A 80 -4.04 1.77 -13.10
C ASN A 80 -4.40 1.01 -14.38
N GLN A 81 -4.48 1.68 -15.52
CA GLN A 81 -4.94 1.08 -16.77
C GLN A 81 -4.04 -0.05 -17.26
N HIS A 82 -2.72 0.14 -17.23
CA HIS A 82 -1.77 -0.90 -17.65
C HIS A 82 -1.51 -1.92 -16.53
N SER A 83 -0.92 -3.06 -16.87
CA SER A 83 -0.64 -4.14 -15.92
C SER A 83 0.60 -3.93 -15.04
N CYS A 84 0.53 -4.45 -13.83
CA CYS A 84 1.65 -4.76 -12.94
C CYS A 84 1.65 -6.27 -12.67
N MET A 85 2.84 -6.85 -12.43
CA MET A 85 3.06 -8.31 -12.34
C MET A 85 2.51 -9.11 -13.53
N ASN A 86 2.61 -8.56 -14.75
CA ASN A 86 2.28 -9.27 -15.99
C ASN A 86 3.53 -9.28 -16.90
N PRO A 87 3.86 -10.40 -17.57
CA PRO A 87 5.01 -10.47 -18.47
C PRO A 87 5.07 -9.40 -19.58
N ASN A 88 3.93 -8.82 -19.96
CA ASN A 88 3.87 -7.82 -21.03
C ASN A 88 4.33 -6.41 -20.63
N ALA A 89 4.51 -6.12 -19.33
CA ALA A 89 4.87 -4.80 -18.85
C ALA A 89 5.83 -4.89 -17.66
N HIS A 90 6.83 -4.01 -17.64
CA HIS A 90 7.54 -3.67 -16.41
C HIS A 90 6.82 -2.52 -15.72
N CYS A 91 6.56 -2.65 -14.44
CA CYS A 91 5.81 -1.68 -13.66
C CYS A 91 6.56 -1.33 -12.37
N GLU A 92 6.60 -0.03 -12.06
CA GLU A 92 7.05 0.52 -10.80
C GLU A 92 6.03 1.57 -10.34
N LEU A 93 5.41 1.33 -9.19
CA LEU A 93 4.53 2.27 -8.52
C LEU A 93 5.31 2.89 -7.35
N VAL A 94 5.48 4.20 -7.37
CA VAL A 94 6.20 4.94 -6.32
C VAL A 94 5.21 5.87 -5.63
N ILE A 95 5.01 5.67 -4.32
CA ILE A 95 4.15 6.53 -3.51
C ILE A 95 5.04 7.42 -2.65
N GLN A 96 4.77 8.72 -2.68
CA GLN A 96 5.57 9.75 -2.03
C GLN A 96 4.66 10.78 -1.36
N TYR A 97 5.23 11.54 -0.43
CA TYR A 97 4.54 12.68 0.18
C TYR A 97 5.44 13.90 0.27
N MET A 98 4.81 15.07 0.37
CA MET A 98 5.46 16.34 0.64
C MET A 98 4.61 17.11 1.63
N CYS A 99 5.24 17.80 2.59
CA CYS A 99 4.56 18.72 3.49
C CYS A 99 5.35 20.02 3.60
N GLY A 100 4.63 21.13 3.74
CA GLY A 100 5.22 22.45 3.97
C GLY A 100 4.17 23.55 3.92
N ASP A 101 4.44 24.69 4.56
CA ASP A 101 3.48 25.80 4.74
C ASP A 101 2.96 26.39 3.42
N LEU A 102 3.70 26.21 2.34
CA LEU A 102 3.35 26.71 1.01
C LEU A 102 2.55 25.70 0.17
N VAL A 103 2.45 24.43 0.59
CA VAL A 103 1.72 23.37 -0.13
C VAL A 103 0.22 23.62 -0.05
N ARG A 104 -0.45 23.70 -1.20
CA ARG A 104 -1.87 24.10 -1.28
C ARG A 104 -2.54 23.68 -2.58
N ASP A 105 -3.86 23.49 -2.51
CA ASP A 105 -4.71 23.36 -3.69
C ASP A 105 -5.05 24.74 -4.31
N GLY A 106 -5.09 25.81 -3.52
CA GLY A 106 -5.50 27.14 -3.99
C GLY A 106 -7.01 27.23 -4.30
N ALA A 107 -7.46 28.43 -4.66
CA ALA A 107 -8.86 28.73 -4.94
C ALA A 107 -9.17 28.86 -6.44
N SER A 108 -8.14 28.88 -7.29
CA SER A 108 -8.25 29.08 -8.73
C SER A 108 -7.95 27.80 -9.51
N ARG A 109 -8.67 27.67 -10.63
CA ARG A 109 -8.46 26.63 -11.64
C ARG A 109 -7.31 27.00 -12.60
N GLY A 110 -6.81 28.23 -12.52
CA GLY A 110 -5.70 28.73 -13.34
C GLY A 110 -4.36 28.13 -12.93
N THR A 111 -3.39 28.16 -13.84
CA THR A 111 -2.00 27.82 -13.53
C THR A 111 -1.30 29.04 -12.91
N ILE A 112 -0.59 28.83 -11.79
CA ILE A 112 0.26 29.85 -11.16
C ILE A 112 1.20 30.52 -12.17
N ARG A 113 1.62 31.78 -11.97
CA ARG A 113 2.47 32.49 -12.96
C ARG A 113 3.92 31.98 -12.93
N THR A 114 4.78 32.45 -13.84
CA THR A 114 6.20 32.01 -13.90
C THR A 114 7.18 33.08 -13.45
N GLU A 115 6.71 34.31 -13.30
CA GLU A 115 7.50 35.47 -12.91
C GLU A 115 6.83 36.11 -11.71
N ASN A 116 7.63 36.41 -10.68
CA ASN A 116 7.13 36.94 -9.42
C ASN A 116 6.32 38.23 -9.60
N ASN A 117 6.71 39.13 -10.50
CA ASN A 117 6.00 40.37 -10.80
C ASN A 117 4.60 40.19 -11.45
N GLN A 118 4.22 38.97 -11.80
CA GLN A 118 2.88 38.63 -12.32
C GLN A 118 1.97 38.07 -11.23
N CYS A 119 2.51 37.78 -10.04
CA CYS A 119 1.78 37.28 -8.89
C CYS A 119 1.46 38.43 -7.92
N ARG A 120 0.48 38.21 -7.04
CA ARG A 120 0.13 39.16 -5.99
C ARG A 120 1.36 39.56 -5.18
N ASN A 121 1.49 40.85 -4.87
CA ASN A 121 2.61 41.42 -4.11
C ASN A 121 4.01 41.15 -4.69
N ASN A 122 4.11 40.85 -5.99
CA ASN A 122 5.35 40.44 -6.65
C ASN A 122 5.98 39.16 -6.05
N ASP A 123 5.17 38.24 -5.54
CA ASP A 123 5.66 36.98 -4.98
C ASP A 123 4.67 35.84 -5.25
N CYS A 124 5.08 34.88 -6.08
CA CYS A 124 4.24 33.74 -6.40
C CYS A 124 4.11 32.72 -5.25
N ASN A 125 5.07 32.67 -4.32
CA ASN A 125 4.98 31.75 -3.20
C ASN A 125 3.83 32.10 -2.25
N THR A 126 3.52 33.40 -2.12
CA THR A 126 2.45 33.92 -1.26
C THR A 126 1.17 34.30 -2.02
N ASP A 127 1.11 34.01 -3.32
CA ASP A 127 -0.12 34.09 -4.10
C ASP A 127 -0.96 32.82 -3.91
N PHE A 128 -1.71 32.79 -2.81
CA PHE A 128 -2.56 31.66 -2.40
C PHE A 128 -3.80 31.46 -3.27
N GLU A 129 -4.07 32.34 -4.24
CA GLU A 129 -5.11 32.13 -5.24
C GLU A 129 -4.85 30.82 -6.02
N TYR A 130 -3.59 30.57 -6.38
CA TYR A 130 -3.20 29.42 -7.17
C TYR A 130 -2.74 28.25 -6.32
N GLY A 131 -3.02 27.04 -6.80
CA GLY A 131 -2.45 25.83 -6.24
C GLY A 131 -0.94 25.76 -6.46
N MET A 132 -0.24 25.17 -5.50
CA MET A 132 1.21 25.02 -5.51
C MET A 132 1.60 23.83 -4.63
N ASN A 133 2.29 22.82 -5.19
CA ASN A 133 2.91 21.77 -4.38
C ASN A 133 4.40 22.08 -4.23
N GLU A 134 5.13 22.14 -5.34
CA GLU A 134 6.50 22.62 -5.41
C GLU A 134 6.54 24.16 -5.44
N ASN A 135 7.51 24.79 -4.77
CA ASN A 135 7.61 26.25 -4.68
C ASN A 135 8.28 26.89 -5.91
N PHE A 136 8.24 28.23 -5.95
CA PHE A 136 8.80 29.02 -7.05
C PHE A 136 10.29 28.75 -7.27
N GLU A 137 11.10 28.76 -6.21
CA GLU A 137 12.55 28.58 -6.29
C GLU A 137 12.93 27.21 -6.86
N TYR A 138 12.24 26.15 -6.43
CA TYR A 138 12.42 24.80 -6.95
C TYR A 138 12.17 24.75 -8.46
N TYR A 139 11.07 25.33 -8.92
CA TYR A 139 10.76 25.39 -10.35
C TYR A 139 11.72 26.28 -11.14
N GLN A 140 12.14 27.43 -10.61
CA GLN A 140 13.13 28.29 -11.28
C GLN A 140 14.47 27.58 -11.44
N ASN A 141 14.90 26.80 -10.43
CA ASN A 141 16.07 25.94 -10.56
C ASN A 141 15.85 24.96 -11.72
N CYS A 142 14.77 24.18 -11.73
CA CYS A 142 14.48 23.22 -12.80
C CYS A 142 14.39 23.86 -14.19
N ARG A 143 13.80 25.06 -14.29
CA ARG A 143 13.58 25.80 -15.54
C ARG A 143 14.90 26.20 -16.22
N TYR A 144 15.94 26.50 -15.46
CA TYR A 144 17.23 27.01 -15.95
C TYR A 144 18.41 26.08 -15.69
N ARG A 145 18.23 25.01 -14.90
CA ARG A 145 19.23 23.96 -14.70
C ARG A 145 19.40 23.14 -15.96
N LEU A 146 20.65 22.90 -16.34
CA LEU A 146 20.97 22.01 -17.44
C LEU A 146 20.50 20.59 -17.13
N ARG A 147 19.80 19.95 -18.07
CA ARG A 147 19.35 18.57 -17.90
C ARG A 147 20.52 17.61 -17.77
N ASN A 148 20.32 16.50 -17.08
CA ASN A 148 21.29 15.42 -17.09
C ASN A 148 21.27 14.72 -18.46
N LYS A 149 22.36 14.90 -19.22
CA LYS A 149 22.52 14.34 -20.56
C LYS A 149 22.74 12.82 -20.56
N GLY A 150 23.00 12.21 -19.41
CA GLY A 150 23.07 10.76 -19.23
C GLY A 150 21.72 10.09 -19.04
N LEU A 151 20.61 10.82 -18.96
CA LEU A 151 19.28 10.21 -18.83
C LEU A 151 18.79 9.64 -20.17
N PHE A 152 18.05 8.53 -20.12
CA PHE A 152 17.48 7.88 -21.31
C PHE A 152 16.50 8.80 -22.04
N ILE A 153 16.68 8.97 -23.36
CA ILE A 153 15.85 9.84 -24.20
C ILE A 153 15.20 9.13 -25.40
N ALA A 154 15.39 7.81 -25.52
CA ALA A 154 14.99 7.06 -26.72
C ALA A 154 15.55 7.75 -27.99
N ASP A 155 14.71 8.03 -28.97
CA ASP A 155 15.00 8.72 -30.23
C ASP A 155 14.68 10.24 -30.20
N GLN A 156 14.28 10.77 -29.04
CA GLN A 156 13.83 12.17 -28.95
C GLN A 156 15.00 13.14 -29.18
N ASN A 157 14.83 14.03 -30.16
CA ASN A 157 15.80 15.09 -30.41
C ASN A 157 15.69 16.21 -29.35
N LEU A 158 16.55 16.15 -28.33
CA LEU A 158 16.72 17.17 -27.30
C LEU A 158 17.92 18.11 -27.56
N ALA A 159 18.32 18.27 -28.83
CA ALA A 159 19.41 19.19 -29.20
C ALA A 159 18.97 20.67 -29.20
N GLY A 160 19.94 21.56 -29.40
CA GLY A 160 19.72 23.00 -29.50
C GLY A 160 19.22 23.62 -28.18
N ASN A 161 18.08 24.30 -28.24
CA ASN A 161 17.53 25.05 -27.10
C ASN A 161 16.82 24.18 -26.04
N ARG A 162 16.76 22.85 -26.22
CA ARG A 162 16.11 21.88 -25.33
C ARG A 162 17.06 21.31 -24.27
N LYS A 163 17.85 22.19 -23.66
CA LYS A 163 18.99 21.83 -22.79
C LYS A 163 18.68 21.82 -21.29
N TYR A 164 17.48 22.20 -20.88
CA TYR A 164 17.12 22.40 -19.47
C TYR A 164 16.40 21.19 -18.89
N ALA A 165 16.38 21.03 -17.56
CA ALA A 165 15.76 19.89 -16.87
C ALA A 165 14.23 19.78 -17.09
N ARG A 166 13.58 20.85 -17.58
CA ARG A 166 12.21 20.75 -18.08
C ARG A 166 12.07 19.97 -19.39
N ASN A 167 13.15 19.76 -20.13
CA ASN A 167 13.18 19.04 -21.40
C ASN A 167 13.61 17.58 -21.15
N THR A 168 12.63 16.68 -21.13
CA THR A 168 12.83 15.23 -20.96
C THR A 168 12.35 14.48 -22.20
N ARG A 169 12.48 13.15 -22.19
CA ARG A 169 11.87 12.30 -23.22
C ARG A 169 10.36 12.50 -23.34
N GLN A 170 9.64 12.52 -22.22
CA GLN A 170 8.18 12.67 -22.22
C GLN A 170 7.72 14.13 -22.32
N ASN A 171 8.59 15.09 -22.00
CA ASN A 171 8.31 16.51 -22.14
C ASN A 171 9.38 17.22 -23.00
N PRO A 172 9.54 16.85 -24.28
CA PRO A 172 10.64 17.35 -25.10
C PRO A 172 10.54 18.86 -25.37
N THR A 173 9.33 19.41 -25.36
CA THR A 173 9.08 20.85 -25.56
C THR A 173 9.29 21.67 -24.29
N GLY A 174 9.41 21.05 -23.13
CA GLY A 174 9.48 21.74 -21.84
C GLY A 174 8.19 22.47 -21.50
N LYS A 175 7.04 21.89 -21.88
CA LYS A 175 5.71 22.40 -21.53
C LYS A 175 5.57 22.43 -20.00
N ARG A 176 4.95 23.49 -19.50
CA ARG A 176 4.83 23.76 -18.07
C ARG A 176 3.51 23.23 -17.50
N TYR A 177 3.61 22.65 -16.30
CA TYR A 177 2.50 22.19 -15.47
C TYR A 177 2.77 22.66 -14.04
N GLY A 178 2.04 23.68 -13.58
CA GLY A 178 2.33 24.34 -12.31
C GLY A 178 3.82 24.68 -12.14
N TYR A 179 4.39 24.18 -11.03
CA TYR A 179 5.81 24.26 -10.67
C TYR A 179 6.49 22.88 -10.61
N GLU A 180 5.90 21.88 -11.26
CA GLU A 180 6.53 20.57 -11.40
C GLU A 180 7.86 20.65 -12.18
N CYS A 181 8.84 19.85 -11.76
CA CYS A 181 10.06 19.61 -12.53
C CYS A 181 9.94 18.29 -13.34
N PRO A 182 9.86 18.35 -14.68
CA PRO A 182 9.72 17.15 -15.52
C PRO A 182 10.82 16.09 -15.34
N GLU A 183 12.09 16.49 -15.16
CA GLU A 183 13.18 15.54 -14.92
C GLU A 183 13.01 14.78 -13.60
N GLU A 184 12.47 15.41 -12.56
CA GLU A 184 12.20 14.75 -11.27
C GLU A 184 11.01 13.80 -11.36
N ARG A 185 9.98 14.20 -12.11
CA ARG A 185 8.82 13.34 -12.40
C ARG A 185 9.24 12.10 -13.21
N ASP A 186 9.98 12.26 -14.30
CA ASP A 186 10.23 11.17 -15.27
C ASP A 186 11.29 10.15 -14.81
N TYR A 187 12.24 10.55 -13.97
CA TYR A 187 13.39 9.70 -13.63
C TYR A 187 13.48 9.46 -12.12
N TYR A 188 13.46 8.17 -11.72
CA TYR A 188 13.52 7.74 -10.32
C TYR A 188 14.48 6.56 -10.12
N PRO A 189 15.23 6.49 -8.99
CA PRO A 189 15.40 7.54 -7.98
C PRO A 189 15.98 8.82 -8.55
N TYR A 190 15.51 9.97 -8.06
CA TYR A 190 15.96 11.25 -8.59
C TYR A 190 17.33 11.61 -8.02
N TRP A 191 18.22 12.07 -8.90
CA TRP A 191 19.66 12.21 -8.62
C TRP A 191 20.04 13.60 -8.03
N GLU A 192 19.11 14.55 -8.03
CA GLU A 192 19.26 15.90 -7.48
C GLU A 192 18.26 16.06 -6.29
N PRO A 193 18.34 17.10 -5.44
CA PRO A 193 17.35 17.31 -4.39
C PRO A 193 15.88 17.31 -4.84
N SER A 194 15.08 16.38 -4.32
CA SER A 194 13.62 16.37 -4.44
C SER A 194 12.95 16.86 -3.14
N PRO A 195 11.83 17.60 -3.23
CA PRO A 195 10.98 17.89 -2.06
C PRO A 195 10.09 16.70 -1.66
N TRP A 196 10.05 15.65 -2.48
CA TRP A 196 9.23 14.45 -2.26
C TRP A 196 9.96 13.41 -1.42
N LYS A 197 9.28 12.92 -0.37
CA LYS A 197 9.75 11.86 0.53
C LYS A 197 9.11 10.53 0.13
N ASP A 198 9.92 9.48 0.04
CA ASP A 198 9.45 8.19 -0.46
C ASP A 198 8.75 7.38 0.66
N ILE A 199 7.56 6.84 0.37
CA ILE A 199 6.81 5.94 1.26
C ILE A 199 7.12 4.49 0.87
N VAL A 200 6.81 4.13 -0.37
CA VAL A 200 6.96 2.77 -0.88
C VAL A 200 7.30 2.77 -2.38
N VAL A 201 8.14 1.82 -2.78
CA VAL A 201 8.36 1.41 -4.17
C VAL A 201 7.81 0.01 -4.36
N MET A 202 6.75 -0.12 -5.16
CA MET A 202 6.16 -1.41 -5.53
C MET A 202 6.56 -1.73 -6.97
N THR A 203 7.30 -2.82 -7.18
CA THR A 203 7.94 -3.12 -8.48
C THR A 203 7.67 -4.55 -8.94
N ASN A 204 7.72 -4.80 -10.25
CA ASN A 204 7.70 -6.17 -10.77
C ASN A 204 9.00 -6.95 -10.45
N ASP A 205 10.10 -6.24 -10.17
CA ASP A 205 11.40 -6.83 -9.87
C ASP A 205 11.90 -6.37 -8.49
N ALA A 206 11.46 -7.09 -7.44
CA ALA A 206 11.86 -6.80 -6.07
C ALA A 206 13.36 -7.05 -5.80
N SER A 207 14.10 -7.69 -6.71
CA SER A 207 15.56 -7.81 -6.56
C SER A 207 16.27 -6.44 -6.58
N ARG A 208 15.60 -5.42 -7.10
CA ARG A 208 16.06 -4.03 -7.18
C ARG A 208 15.73 -3.19 -5.95
N CYS A 209 15.01 -3.74 -4.98
CA CYS A 209 14.68 -3.03 -3.75
C CYS A 209 15.90 -2.48 -2.99
N PRO A 210 17.04 -3.20 -2.87
CA PRO A 210 18.25 -2.62 -2.28
C PRO A 210 18.68 -1.32 -2.96
N PHE A 211 18.66 -1.28 -4.30
CA PHE A 211 18.98 -0.07 -5.06
C PHE A 211 18.02 1.09 -4.74
N TYR A 212 16.70 0.86 -4.74
CA TYR A 212 15.75 1.92 -4.40
C TYR A 212 15.89 2.43 -2.97
N GLN A 213 16.16 1.54 -2.02
CA GLN A 213 16.32 1.88 -0.62
C GLN A 213 17.60 2.68 -0.37
N GLU A 214 18.70 2.28 -1.00
CA GLU A 214 20.00 2.95 -0.89
C GLU A 214 20.03 4.30 -1.63
N GLU A 215 19.42 4.35 -2.80
CA GLU A 215 19.40 5.55 -3.64
C GLU A 215 18.27 6.50 -3.30
N SER A 216 17.37 6.24 -2.37
CA SER A 216 16.35 7.22 -1.97
C SER A 216 16.98 8.42 -1.23
N GLN A 217 16.49 9.63 -1.49
CA GLN A 217 16.91 10.81 -0.72
C GLN A 217 16.44 10.76 0.75
N ASN A 218 15.56 9.83 1.10
CA ASN A 218 15.23 9.55 2.49
C ASN A 218 16.49 9.35 3.35
N VAL A 219 17.47 8.61 2.81
CA VAL A 219 18.71 8.20 3.51
C VAL A 219 20.00 8.68 2.85
N LYS A 220 19.97 9.05 1.56
CA LYS A 220 21.17 9.48 0.81
C LYS A 220 21.12 10.98 0.51
N SER A 221 22.20 11.70 0.82
CA SER A 221 22.32 13.12 0.48
C SER A 221 22.34 13.35 -1.03
N ARG A 222 22.19 14.60 -1.44
CA ARG A 222 22.16 15.04 -2.83
C ARG A 222 22.99 16.28 -3.03
N TRP A 223 23.51 16.49 -4.24
CA TRP A 223 24.34 17.66 -4.55
C TRP A 223 23.68 18.50 -5.62
N THR A 224 23.80 19.83 -5.49
CA THR A 224 23.25 20.78 -6.45
C THR A 224 24.09 22.04 -6.57
N CYS A 225 23.95 22.75 -7.68
CA CYS A 225 24.61 24.03 -7.91
C CYS A 225 23.69 25.18 -7.44
N VAL A 226 24.06 25.84 -6.34
CA VAL A 226 23.32 26.96 -5.77
C VAL A 226 23.89 28.27 -6.27
N VAL A 227 23.12 28.99 -7.09
CA VAL A 227 23.46 30.35 -7.53
C VAL A 227 22.96 31.36 -6.49
N PRO A 228 23.73 32.41 -6.15
CA PRO A 228 23.32 33.41 -5.17
C PRO A 228 21.96 34.06 -5.49
N LYS A 229 21.12 34.24 -4.45
CA LYS A 229 19.73 34.71 -4.58
C LYS A 229 19.62 36.06 -5.31
N ASN A 230 20.52 37.00 -5.04
CA ASN A 230 20.55 38.30 -5.71
C ASN A 230 20.79 38.20 -7.23
N VAL A 231 21.49 37.15 -7.69
CA VAL A 231 21.70 36.88 -9.11
C VAL A 231 20.45 36.22 -9.70
N THR A 232 19.89 35.22 -9.03
CA THR A 232 18.70 34.50 -9.50
C THR A 232 17.46 35.37 -9.54
N GLU A 233 17.32 36.38 -8.69
CA GLU A 233 16.16 37.29 -8.69
C GLU A 233 16.27 38.41 -9.73
N LYS A 234 17.47 38.97 -9.92
CA LYS A 234 17.67 40.14 -10.79
C LYS A 234 17.91 39.76 -12.26
N TYR A 235 18.47 38.58 -12.49
CA TYR A 235 18.95 38.15 -13.81
C TYR A 235 18.39 36.78 -14.22
N THR A 236 17.19 36.46 -13.75
CA THR A 236 16.43 35.26 -14.11
C THR A 236 16.48 34.98 -15.62
N GLY A 237 16.85 33.76 -16.00
CA GLY A 237 16.92 33.34 -17.41
C GLY A 237 18.05 33.97 -18.24
N LYS A 238 19.01 34.67 -17.62
CA LYS A 238 20.21 35.21 -18.31
C LYS A 238 21.43 34.29 -18.22
N PHE A 239 21.33 33.18 -17.50
CA PHE A 239 22.40 32.20 -17.32
C PHE A 239 21.83 30.79 -17.21
N ASP A 240 22.67 29.80 -17.49
CA ASP A 240 22.36 28.39 -17.26
C ASP A 240 22.86 28.00 -15.87
N ILE A 241 22.07 27.22 -15.12
CA ILE A 241 22.50 26.64 -13.84
C ILE A 241 23.20 25.31 -14.15
N PRO A 242 24.49 25.16 -13.84
CA PRO A 242 25.19 23.89 -14.04
C PRO A 242 24.63 22.76 -13.19
N ASN A 243 24.81 21.53 -13.65
CA ASN A 243 24.26 20.34 -13.03
C ASN A 243 25.35 19.36 -12.53
N ASN A 244 26.61 19.78 -12.61
CA ASN A 244 27.78 19.04 -12.16
C ASN A 244 28.73 19.98 -11.41
N GLU A 245 29.61 19.40 -10.59
CA GLU A 245 30.51 20.12 -9.71
C GLU A 245 31.51 21.02 -10.44
N ALA A 246 32.14 20.50 -11.49
CA ALA A 246 33.19 21.21 -12.21
C ALA A 246 32.68 22.52 -12.82
N ASP A 247 31.56 22.45 -13.53
CA ASP A 247 30.92 23.61 -14.15
C ASP A 247 30.34 24.56 -13.08
N CYS A 248 29.83 24.02 -11.97
CA CYS A 248 29.33 24.85 -10.86
C CYS A 248 30.46 25.69 -10.23
N LYS A 249 31.62 25.08 -9.96
CA LYS A 249 32.81 25.78 -9.43
C LYS A 249 33.37 26.80 -10.41
N ALA A 250 33.24 26.54 -11.71
CA ALA A 250 33.63 27.45 -12.79
C ALA A 250 32.61 28.59 -13.02
N PHE A 251 31.38 28.47 -12.54
CA PHE A 251 30.32 29.46 -12.75
C PHE A 251 30.73 30.87 -12.29
N ARG A 252 30.53 31.86 -13.16
CA ARG A 252 30.67 33.29 -12.87
C ARG A 252 29.53 34.07 -13.49
N TYR A 253 28.95 35.02 -12.75
CA TYR A 253 27.96 35.96 -13.27
C TYR A 253 28.26 37.42 -12.87
N PRO A 254 28.36 38.38 -13.81
CA PRO A 254 28.34 38.19 -15.28
C PRO A 254 29.44 37.24 -15.78
N LYS A 255 29.20 36.61 -16.93
CA LYS A 255 30.16 35.65 -17.51
C LYS A 255 31.50 36.34 -17.76
N ASN A 256 32.60 35.66 -17.43
CA ASN A 256 33.99 36.15 -17.57
C ASN A 256 34.39 37.33 -16.67
N ASP A 257 33.56 37.72 -15.69
CA ASP A 257 33.99 38.65 -14.64
C ASP A 257 34.74 37.88 -13.53
N PRO A 258 36.04 38.14 -13.29
CA PRO A 258 36.79 37.50 -12.21
C PRO A 258 36.20 37.78 -10.82
N ASN A 259 35.54 38.92 -10.65
CA ASN A 259 34.85 39.36 -9.44
C ASN A 259 33.33 39.08 -9.49
N GLY A 260 32.87 38.43 -10.56
CA GLY A 260 31.47 38.05 -10.71
C GLY A 260 31.03 37.07 -9.62
N ALA A 261 29.72 37.06 -9.36
CA ALA A 261 29.11 36.16 -8.41
C ALA A 261 29.41 34.69 -8.76
N LYS A 262 29.78 33.91 -7.75
CA LYS A 262 30.11 32.49 -7.86
C LYS A 262 28.94 31.65 -7.40
N ALA A 263 28.69 30.52 -8.07
CA ALA A 263 27.81 29.50 -7.55
C ALA A 263 28.54 28.62 -6.54
N LEU A 264 27.78 27.94 -5.69
CA LEU A 264 28.28 26.99 -4.70
C LEU A 264 27.79 25.60 -5.04
N TRP A 265 28.72 24.65 -5.14
CA TRP A 265 28.38 23.23 -5.19
C TRP A 265 28.07 22.78 -3.77
N THR A 266 26.79 22.51 -3.51
CA THR A 266 26.26 22.36 -2.16
C THR A 266 25.68 20.97 -1.98
N GLU A 267 26.06 20.32 -0.89
CA GLU A 267 25.41 19.11 -0.41
C GLU A 267 24.13 19.47 0.34
N ILE A 268 23.03 18.88 -0.10
CA ILE A 268 21.75 18.86 0.58
C ILE A 268 21.63 17.52 1.30
N ALA A 269 21.44 17.58 2.61
CA ALA A 269 21.30 16.38 3.44
C ALA A 269 20.14 15.49 2.95
N SER A 270 20.24 14.20 3.27
CA SER A 270 19.09 13.30 3.18
C SER A 270 17.93 13.83 4.03
N HIS A 271 16.71 13.37 3.76
CA HIS A 271 15.55 13.75 4.59
C HIS A 271 15.65 13.26 6.04
N GLY A 272 16.55 12.31 6.34
CA GLY A 272 16.76 11.81 7.69
C GLY A 272 15.60 10.97 8.19
N ILE A 273 14.91 10.29 7.27
CA ILE A 273 13.81 9.37 7.55
C ILE A 273 14.18 7.97 7.05
N PRO A 274 13.50 6.90 7.50
CA PRO A 274 13.78 5.55 7.01
C PRO A 274 13.74 5.46 5.48
N ALA A 275 14.55 4.58 4.91
CA ALA A 275 14.45 4.21 3.50
C ALA A 275 13.01 3.77 3.18
N PRO A 276 12.52 3.98 1.95
CA PRO A 276 11.17 3.57 1.59
C PRO A 276 10.97 2.07 1.79
N ASP A 277 9.73 1.68 2.08
CA ASP A 277 9.33 0.29 1.91
C ASP A 277 9.56 -0.10 0.44
N CYS A 278 9.98 -1.33 0.19
CA CYS A 278 10.12 -1.82 -1.16
C CYS A 278 9.76 -3.29 -1.25
N ARG A 279 8.83 -3.58 -2.16
CA ARG A 279 8.22 -4.91 -2.31
C ARG A 279 7.68 -5.09 -3.72
N GLU A 280 7.21 -6.29 -4.02
CA GLU A 280 6.52 -6.55 -5.28
C GLU A 280 5.23 -5.77 -5.40
N SER A 281 4.89 -5.37 -6.63
CA SER A 281 3.58 -4.82 -6.95
C SER A 281 2.48 -5.88 -6.82
N GLN A 282 1.27 -5.43 -6.53
CA GLN A 282 0.09 -6.27 -6.65
C GLN A 282 -0.19 -6.52 -8.15
N PHE A 283 -0.69 -7.71 -8.48
CA PHE A 283 -1.15 -7.98 -9.84
C PHE A 283 -2.31 -7.04 -10.21
N SER A 284 -2.20 -6.43 -11.39
CA SER A 284 -3.27 -5.63 -11.97
C SER A 284 -3.51 -6.05 -13.42
N ARG A 285 -4.79 -6.14 -13.81
CA ARG A 285 -5.16 -6.53 -15.17
C ARG A 285 -4.98 -5.37 -16.16
N ASP A 286 -4.34 -5.67 -17.28
CA ASP A 286 -4.13 -4.73 -18.37
C ASP A 286 -5.44 -4.25 -19.04
N ASN A 287 -5.50 -2.98 -19.40
CA ASN A 287 -6.58 -2.26 -20.08
C ASN A 287 -7.98 -2.35 -19.43
N HIS A 288 -8.05 -2.59 -18.12
CA HIS A 288 -9.30 -2.68 -17.36
C HIS A 288 -9.26 -1.86 -16.06
N LEU A 289 -8.55 -0.72 -16.07
CA LEU A 289 -8.24 0.10 -14.88
C LEU A 289 -7.62 -0.71 -13.73
N GLY A 290 -6.95 -1.81 -14.03
CA GLY A 290 -6.05 -2.47 -13.09
C GLY A 290 -6.74 -3.22 -11.96
N ASN A 291 -7.96 -3.73 -12.16
CA ASN A 291 -8.62 -4.60 -11.17
C ASN A 291 -7.64 -5.66 -10.66
N GLY A 292 -7.50 -5.71 -9.33
CA GLY A 292 -6.68 -6.69 -8.64
C GLY A 292 -7.33 -8.07 -8.66
N ILE A 293 -6.64 -9.02 -8.02
CA ILE A 293 -7.16 -10.38 -7.84
C ILE A 293 -8.51 -10.34 -7.12
N GLY A 294 -9.51 -11.07 -7.65
CA GLY A 294 -10.88 -11.09 -7.10
C GLY A 294 -11.70 -9.82 -7.38
N GLY A 295 -11.26 -8.97 -8.32
CA GLY A 295 -11.96 -7.74 -8.69
C GLY A 295 -11.90 -6.64 -7.62
N GLN A 296 -11.00 -6.78 -6.64
CA GLN A 296 -10.79 -5.77 -5.61
C GLN A 296 -9.86 -4.66 -6.12
N PRO A 297 -10.02 -3.43 -5.63
CA PRO A 297 -9.06 -2.35 -5.86
C PRO A 297 -7.66 -2.69 -5.32
N LEU A 298 -6.65 -2.02 -5.86
CA LEU A 298 -5.28 -2.13 -5.39
C LEU A 298 -5.08 -1.23 -4.17
N VAL A 299 -4.42 -1.76 -3.14
CA VAL A 299 -4.30 -1.09 -1.84
C VAL A 299 -2.90 -1.27 -1.24
N TYR A 300 -2.36 -0.17 -0.71
CA TYR A 300 -1.20 -0.15 0.17
C TYR A 300 -1.59 0.48 1.51
N ASN A 301 -1.47 -0.28 2.60
CA ASN A 301 -1.72 0.25 3.94
C ASN A 301 -0.48 0.98 4.45
N TRP A 302 -0.56 2.31 4.52
CA TRP A 302 0.51 3.13 5.05
C TRP A 302 0.26 3.50 6.51
N THR A 303 1.14 3.08 7.41
CA THR A 303 1.18 3.62 8.77
C THR A 303 1.87 4.97 8.75
N ILE A 304 1.11 6.03 9.05
CA ILE A 304 1.60 7.40 9.01
C ILE A 304 2.69 7.57 10.09
N PRO A 305 3.93 8.02 9.75
CA PRO A 305 5.00 8.13 10.72
C PRO A 305 4.64 9.07 11.88
N ASN A 306 4.99 8.70 13.11
CA ASN A 306 4.75 9.53 14.30
C ASN A 306 5.47 10.89 14.26
N THR A 307 6.53 10.99 13.47
CA THR A 307 7.30 12.23 13.24
C THR A 307 6.64 13.14 12.22
N LEU A 308 5.66 12.66 11.45
CA LEU A 308 4.97 13.45 10.43
C LEU A 308 3.83 14.24 11.08
N ASN A 309 4.02 15.54 11.27
CA ASN A 309 3.00 16.43 11.81
C ASN A 309 3.03 17.74 11.02
N HIS A 310 1.97 18.00 10.24
CA HIS A 310 1.86 19.20 9.41
C HIS A 310 0.41 19.38 8.93
N GLU A 311 -0.10 20.61 8.87
CA GLU A 311 -1.48 20.87 8.42
C GLU A 311 -1.62 20.86 6.88
N GLN A 312 -0.51 20.89 6.16
CA GLN A 312 -0.46 20.91 4.69
C GLN A 312 0.50 19.85 4.16
N CYS A 313 -0.04 18.68 3.84
CA CYS A 313 0.65 17.59 3.16
C CYS A 313 -0.06 17.22 1.86
N VAL A 314 0.68 16.72 0.88
CA VAL A 314 0.16 16.17 -0.36
C VAL A 314 0.81 14.82 -0.63
N MET A 315 0.05 13.87 -1.17
CA MET A 315 0.54 12.58 -1.60
C MET A 315 0.63 12.55 -3.13
N ARG A 316 1.70 11.95 -3.65
CA ARG A 316 1.88 11.68 -5.07
C ARG A 316 2.02 10.19 -5.28
N MET A 317 1.33 9.70 -6.29
CA MET A 317 1.55 8.38 -6.83
C MET A 317 2.13 8.50 -8.23
N ARG A 318 3.28 7.89 -8.46
CA ARG A 318 3.88 7.73 -9.78
C ARG A 318 3.67 6.31 -10.27
N TYR A 319 3.37 6.19 -11.54
CA TYR A 319 3.28 4.93 -12.23
C TYR A 319 4.25 4.94 -13.41
N ASN A 320 5.43 4.36 -13.22
CA ASN A 320 6.39 4.15 -14.29
C ASN A 320 6.10 2.80 -14.94
N ILE A 321 5.93 2.80 -16.25
CA ILE A 321 5.83 1.58 -17.03
C ILE A 321 6.86 1.57 -18.14
N SER A 322 7.27 0.36 -18.52
CA SER A 322 7.80 0.09 -19.84
C SER A 322 7.19 -1.19 -20.40
N THR A 323 7.30 -1.39 -21.70
CA THR A 323 6.90 -2.66 -22.32
C THR A 323 7.85 -3.79 -21.87
N GLY A 324 7.31 -4.99 -21.67
CA GLY A 324 8.08 -6.23 -21.51
C GLY A 324 8.77 -6.69 -22.79
N ASP A 325 8.48 -6.05 -23.93
CA ASP A 325 9.17 -6.28 -25.20
C ASP A 325 10.65 -5.85 -25.16
N TYR A 326 11.07 -5.11 -24.12
CA TYR A 326 12.41 -4.55 -23.99
C TYR A 326 12.88 -4.42 -22.53
N ASP A 327 14.10 -4.90 -22.26
CA ASP A 327 14.76 -4.72 -20.97
C ASP A 327 15.45 -3.35 -20.87
N GLY A 328 14.73 -2.38 -20.32
CA GLY A 328 15.19 -1.01 -20.13
C GLY A 328 16.35 -0.82 -19.14
N TRP A 329 16.59 -1.78 -18.23
CA TRP A 329 17.56 -1.65 -17.15
C TRP A 329 18.97 -2.08 -17.54
N ASN A 330 19.07 -3.01 -18.49
CA ASN A 330 20.35 -3.39 -19.08
C ASN A 330 20.76 -2.49 -20.26
N THR A 331 19.91 -1.53 -20.64
CA THR A 331 20.19 -0.54 -21.68
C THR A 331 20.55 0.82 -21.10
N SER A 332 21.80 0.94 -20.66
CA SER A 332 22.36 2.23 -20.28
C SER A 332 22.67 3.09 -21.52
N SER A 333 22.48 4.40 -21.38
CA SER A 333 22.52 5.45 -22.41
C SER A 333 23.95 5.82 -22.82
N GLY A 334 24.64 4.91 -23.50
CA GLY A 334 25.90 5.20 -24.20
C GLY A 334 25.69 5.41 -25.69
N ASN A 335 25.22 6.60 -26.12
CA ASN A 335 25.15 7.06 -27.52
C ASN A 335 24.42 6.15 -28.53
N ILE A 336 23.11 6.36 -28.68
CA ILE A 336 22.32 5.80 -29.79
C ILE A 336 22.62 6.61 -31.07
N ALA A 337 23.64 6.18 -31.80
CA ALA A 337 23.82 6.48 -33.21
C ALA A 337 24.44 5.24 -33.84
N SER A 338 23.70 4.59 -34.74
CA SER A 338 23.84 3.22 -35.28
C SER A 338 23.48 2.12 -34.27
N ALA A 339 22.70 1.13 -34.74
CA ALA A 339 22.10 0.02 -34.01
C ALA A 339 22.88 -0.41 -32.75
N ASN A 340 22.25 -0.28 -31.58
CA ASN A 340 22.91 -0.20 -30.27
C ASN A 340 23.56 -1.54 -29.83
N GLU A 341 24.76 -1.47 -29.25
CA GLU A 341 25.63 -2.63 -28.92
C GLU A 341 24.98 -3.70 -28.01
N ILE A 342 23.93 -3.31 -27.30
CA ILE A 342 23.22 -4.12 -26.31
C ILE A 342 21.91 -4.67 -26.88
N PHE A 343 21.25 -3.94 -27.78
CA PHE A 343 19.96 -4.32 -28.33
C PHE A 343 20.07 -5.62 -29.13
N TYR A 344 21.11 -5.73 -29.96
CA TYR A 344 21.36 -6.94 -30.72
C TYR A 344 21.80 -8.11 -29.83
N LYS A 345 22.56 -7.86 -28.74
CA LYS A 345 23.02 -8.91 -27.80
C LYS A 345 21.86 -9.56 -27.06
N ASN A 346 20.87 -8.77 -26.63
CA ASN A 346 19.66 -9.28 -25.97
C ASN A 346 18.76 -10.09 -26.92
N LEU A 347 18.83 -9.84 -28.22
CA LEU A 347 18.17 -10.63 -29.27
C LEU A 347 19.02 -11.84 -29.74
N GLY A 348 20.18 -12.09 -29.11
CA GLY A 348 21.05 -13.22 -29.41
C GLY A 348 22.05 -13.01 -30.56
N PHE A 349 22.26 -11.77 -31.01
CA PHE A 349 23.24 -11.44 -32.04
C PHE A 349 24.60 -11.03 -31.43
N SER A 350 25.68 -11.21 -32.18
CA SER A 350 27.04 -10.85 -31.74
C SER A 350 27.48 -9.43 -32.14
N GLU A 351 26.87 -8.83 -33.17
CA GLU A 351 27.20 -7.51 -33.71
C GLU A 351 25.93 -6.72 -34.13
N ALA A 352 26.05 -5.38 -34.17
CA ALA A 352 24.95 -4.45 -34.47
C ALA A 352 24.44 -4.62 -35.90
N ASP A 353 25.37 -4.74 -36.83
CA ASP A 353 25.09 -4.90 -38.24
C ASP A 353 24.29 -6.18 -38.48
N ALA A 354 24.55 -7.26 -37.73
CA ALA A 354 23.79 -8.52 -37.84
C ALA A 354 22.32 -8.40 -37.39
N ALA A 355 22.02 -7.56 -36.41
CA ALA A 355 20.62 -7.29 -36.03
C ALA A 355 19.96 -6.26 -36.98
N SER A 356 20.71 -5.24 -37.38
CA SER A 356 20.27 -4.23 -38.34
C SER A 356 19.96 -4.85 -39.70
N ASP A 357 20.77 -5.82 -40.16
CA ASP A 357 20.56 -6.57 -41.39
C ASP A 357 19.26 -7.38 -41.37
N ARG A 358 18.80 -7.77 -40.18
CA ARG A 358 17.50 -8.43 -39.96
C ARG A 358 16.35 -7.45 -39.71
N GLY A 359 16.62 -6.14 -39.72
CA GLY A 359 15.65 -5.07 -39.55
C GLY A 359 15.32 -4.72 -38.10
N TYR A 360 16.08 -5.22 -37.13
CA TYR A 360 15.85 -4.89 -35.72
C TYR A 360 16.56 -3.56 -35.37
N VAL A 361 15.79 -2.47 -35.29
CA VAL A 361 16.25 -1.11 -34.95
C VAL A 361 15.33 -0.52 -33.86
N PHE A 362 15.91 0.28 -32.95
CA PHE A 362 15.14 1.03 -31.95
C PHE A 362 14.76 2.40 -32.50
N GLU A 363 13.73 2.44 -33.34
CA GLU A 363 13.17 3.64 -33.94
C GLU A 363 11.64 3.48 -34.11
N ASP A 364 10.96 4.57 -34.44
CA ASP A 364 9.53 4.51 -34.76
C ASP A 364 9.32 3.68 -36.03
N ASN A 365 8.36 2.76 -35.95
CA ASN A 365 7.95 1.86 -37.02
C ASN A 365 9.09 1.19 -37.82
N PRO A 366 9.94 0.37 -37.19
CA PRO A 366 11.04 -0.27 -37.87
C PRO A 366 10.54 -1.30 -38.90
N GLU A 367 11.21 -1.37 -40.04
CA GLU A 367 10.98 -2.37 -41.09
C GLU A 367 11.76 -3.66 -40.78
N VAL A 368 11.06 -4.78 -40.63
CA VAL A 368 11.65 -6.10 -40.32
C VAL A 368 11.63 -7.03 -41.53
N LYS A 369 12.77 -7.68 -41.79
CA LYS A 369 12.90 -8.72 -42.82
C LYS A 369 12.51 -10.07 -42.25
N VAL A 370 11.22 -10.39 -42.33
CA VAL A 370 10.67 -11.67 -41.84
C VAL A 370 10.92 -12.80 -42.83
N PHE A 371 11.04 -12.48 -44.13
CA PHE A 371 11.23 -13.45 -45.20
C PHE A 371 12.56 -13.19 -45.90
N ASN A 372 13.58 -14.02 -45.66
CA ASN A 372 14.90 -13.82 -46.27
C ASN A 372 14.89 -14.00 -47.79
N ASP A 373 13.98 -14.83 -48.32
CA ASP A 373 13.94 -15.23 -49.73
C ASP A 373 12.91 -14.42 -50.54
N LEU A 374 12.11 -13.59 -49.88
CA LEU A 374 11.16 -12.69 -50.52
C LEU A 374 11.67 -11.28 -50.27
N GLY A 375 11.82 -10.45 -51.30
CA GLY A 375 12.16 -9.03 -51.16
C GLY A 375 11.02 -8.20 -50.56
N LEU A 376 10.50 -8.65 -49.41
CA LEU A 376 9.33 -8.12 -48.71
C LEU A 376 9.73 -7.82 -47.26
N GLU A 377 9.52 -6.58 -46.85
CA GLU A 377 9.70 -6.10 -45.49
C GLU A 377 8.33 -5.83 -44.86
N LEU A 378 8.19 -6.08 -43.56
CA LEU A 378 6.99 -5.74 -42.80
C LEU A 378 7.33 -4.60 -41.83
N GLU A 379 6.47 -3.58 -41.76
CA GLU A 379 6.61 -2.49 -40.81
C GLU A 379 5.95 -2.87 -39.47
N LEU A 380 6.69 -2.77 -38.36
CA LEU A 380 6.11 -2.94 -37.03
C LEU A 380 5.40 -1.65 -36.61
N ALA A 381 4.22 -1.74 -36.00
CA ALA A 381 3.53 -0.56 -35.44
C ALA A 381 4.11 -0.20 -34.06
N VAL A 382 5.30 0.38 -34.05
CA VAL A 382 6.08 0.73 -32.85
C VAL A 382 6.21 2.23 -32.73
N ASN A 383 5.86 2.76 -31.56
CA ASN A 383 6.12 4.14 -31.20
C ASN A 383 7.05 4.17 -29.99
N THR A 384 8.32 4.52 -30.21
CA THR A 384 9.35 4.53 -29.16
C THR A 384 9.03 5.54 -28.07
N ALA A 385 8.21 6.58 -28.35
CA ALA A 385 7.70 7.51 -27.35
C ALA A 385 6.71 6.83 -26.37
N GLN A 386 6.19 5.64 -26.70
CA GLN A 386 5.32 4.83 -25.83
C GLN A 386 6.04 3.71 -25.06
N PHE A 387 7.31 3.42 -25.35
CA PHE A 387 8.02 2.27 -24.76
C PHE A 387 8.33 2.40 -23.27
N GLY A 388 8.40 3.63 -22.73
CA GLY A 388 8.52 3.89 -21.30
C GLY A 388 7.81 5.18 -20.93
N ARG A 389 6.95 5.16 -19.91
CA ARG A 389 6.18 6.34 -19.49
C ARG A 389 5.99 6.39 -17.99
N THR A 390 6.12 7.58 -17.44
CA THR A 390 5.64 7.94 -16.11
C THR A 390 4.29 8.65 -16.23
N PHE A 391 3.30 8.11 -15.52
CA PHE A 391 2.03 8.74 -15.20
C PHE A 391 2.02 9.12 -13.73
N GLN A 392 1.16 10.06 -13.35
CA GLN A 392 1.00 10.37 -11.93
C GLN A 392 -0.40 10.88 -11.60
N ASP A 393 -0.77 10.70 -10.34
CA ASP A 393 -1.86 11.44 -9.71
C ASP A 393 -1.39 11.96 -8.36
N ARG A 394 -2.01 13.04 -7.89
CA ARG A 394 -1.71 13.67 -6.60
C ARG A 394 -2.99 13.89 -5.83
N SER A 395 -2.96 13.59 -4.53
CA SER A 395 -4.08 13.85 -3.65
C SER A 395 -4.38 15.35 -3.55
N PHE A 396 -5.56 15.70 -3.07
CA PHE A 396 -5.75 17.01 -2.43
C PHE A 396 -4.88 17.14 -1.17
N ILE A 397 -4.72 18.36 -0.65
CA ILE A 397 -3.97 18.54 0.59
C ILE A 397 -4.68 17.85 1.76
N PHE A 398 -3.93 17.24 2.67
CA PHE A 398 -4.44 16.70 3.92
C PHE A 398 -3.57 17.15 5.09
N ALA A 399 -4.18 17.20 6.28
CA ALA A 399 -3.47 17.47 7.52
C ALA A 399 -3.04 16.15 8.18
N VAL A 400 -1.89 16.17 8.87
CA VAL A 400 -1.46 15.10 9.78
C VAL A 400 -1.21 15.71 11.14
N ARG A 401 -1.98 15.28 12.15
CA ARG A 401 -1.89 15.76 13.53
C ARG A 401 -1.23 14.72 14.45
N PRO A 402 -0.68 15.16 15.59
CA PRO A 402 -0.08 14.24 16.56
C PRO A 402 -1.06 13.16 17.01
N GLN A 403 -0.54 11.95 17.21
CA GLN A 403 -1.30 10.84 17.77
C GLN A 403 -1.88 11.24 19.14
N PRO A 404 -3.20 11.09 19.39
CA PRO A 404 -3.77 11.37 20.70
C PRO A 404 -3.24 10.40 21.76
N SER A 405 -2.89 10.91 22.94
CA SER A 405 -2.23 10.15 24.00
C SER A 405 -2.97 8.89 24.44
N GLU A 406 -4.30 8.93 24.40
CA GLU A 406 -5.21 7.85 24.77
C GLU A 406 -5.17 6.67 23.81
N THR A 407 -4.66 6.88 22.59
CA THR A 407 -4.52 5.82 21.56
C THR A 407 -3.17 5.12 21.61
N SER A 408 -2.29 5.49 22.55
CA SER A 408 -0.94 4.94 22.65
C SER A 408 -0.96 3.41 22.76
N GLY A 409 -0.18 2.74 21.90
CA GLY A 409 -0.10 1.28 21.84
C GLY A 409 -1.33 0.58 21.26
N LYS A 410 -2.30 1.32 20.69
CA LYS A 410 -3.50 0.79 20.01
C LYS A 410 -3.49 1.16 18.53
N ALA A 411 -4.11 0.32 17.70
CA ALA A 411 -4.26 0.62 16.28
C ALA A 411 -5.32 1.71 16.08
N ILE A 412 -5.07 2.64 15.16
CA ILE A 412 -6.05 3.62 14.69
C ILE A 412 -6.35 3.33 13.21
N HIS A 413 -7.57 2.91 12.94
CA HIS A 413 -8.05 2.55 11.60
C HIS A 413 -8.75 3.76 10.95
N ASN A 414 -8.28 4.21 9.79
CA ASN A 414 -9.00 5.23 9.02
C ASN A 414 -10.10 4.59 8.17
N LEU A 415 -11.35 5.04 8.33
CA LEU A 415 -12.50 4.66 7.53
C LEU A 415 -13.00 5.88 6.75
N ASN A 416 -12.80 5.84 5.43
CA ASN A 416 -13.10 6.94 4.52
C ASN A 416 -14.15 6.53 3.46
N VAL A 417 -14.41 7.44 2.51
CA VAL A 417 -15.22 7.20 1.31
C VAL A 417 -14.43 7.55 0.05
N ARG A 418 -14.39 6.60 -0.90
CA ARG A 418 -13.91 6.84 -2.26
C ARG A 418 -15.06 7.18 -3.21
N GLY A 419 -14.74 7.56 -4.43
CA GLY A 419 -15.72 7.70 -5.51
C GLY A 419 -16.46 9.04 -5.55
N LYS A 420 -17.27 9.22 -6.61
CA LYS A 420 -18.08 10.43 -6.86
C LYS A 420 -19.50 10.11 -7.35
N ARG A 421 -20.31 11.16 -7.56
CA ARG A 421 -21.75 11.07 -7.87
C ARG A 421 -21.93 10.69 -9.32
N GLY A 422 -22.84 9.75 -9.56
CA GLY A 422 -23.12 9.17 -10.87
C GLY A 422 -22.97 7.65 -10.85
N ASN A 423 -23.45 7.02 -11.92
CA ASN A 423 -23.22 5.61 -12.22
C ASN A 423 -21.80 5.38 -12.79
N ILE A 424 -21.38 4.11 -12.95
CA ILE A 424 -20.03 3.77 -13.41
C ILE A 424 -19.61 4.45 -14.73
N VAL A 425 -20.52 4.58 -15.71
CA VAL A 425 -20.23 5.23 -17.00
C VAL A 425 -20.12 6.75 -16.82
N GLU A 426 -20.87 7.30 -15.89
CA GLU A 426 -20.86 8.74 -15.62
C GLU A 426 -19.62 9.22 -14.88
N VAL A 427 -19.12 8.40 -13.97
CA VAL A 427 -17.97 8.75 -13.14
C VAL A 427 -16.65 8.31 -13.73
N PHE A 428 -16.68 7.40 -14.72
CA PHE A 428 -15.50 6.91 -15.42
C PHE A 428 -14.63 8.06 -15.93
N PRO A 429 -13.31 8.01 -15.69
CA PRO A 429 -12.53 6.88 -15.16
C PRO A 429 -12.31 6.90 -13.64
N SER A 430 -12.95 7.81 -12.89
CA SER A 430 -13.09 7.66 -11.44
C SER A 430 -14.07 6.53 -11.12
N VAL A 431 -14.32 6.27 -9.83
CA VAL A 431 -15.22 5.19 -9.38
C VAL A 431 -16.49 5.72 -8.71
N GLU A 432 -17.48 4.84 -8.59
CA GLU A 432 -18.69 5.09 -7.80
C GLU A 432 -18.36 5.11 -6.29
N TYR A 433 -19.24 5.69 -5.49
CA TYR A 433 -19.10 5.68 -4.03
C TYR A 433 -18.95 4.30 -3.45
N ASP A 434 -17.95 4.16 -2.57
CA ASP A 434 -17.82 3.02 -1.69
C ASP A 434 -17.08 3.43 -0.40
N PHE A 435 -17.23 2.65 0.66
CA PHE A 435 -16.40 2.80 1.86
C PHE A 435 -15.01 2.25 1.61
N VAL A 436 -13.99 2.90 2.20
CA VAL A 436 -12.60 2.44 2.12
C VAL A 436 -11.98 2.44 3.52
N PRO A 437 -11.64 1.25 4.07
CA PRO A 437 -11.88 -0.06 3.48
C PRO A 437 -13.37 -0.46 3.55
N ASN A 438 -13.84 -1.24 2.57
CA ASN A 438 -15.20 -1.82 2.60
C ASN A 438 -15.33 -2.93 3.66
N ASN A 439 -14.21 -3.57 4.00
CA ASN A 439 -14.07 -4.58 5.04
C ASN A 439 -12.98 -4.17 6.02
N LEU A 440 -13.36 -3.86 7.25
CA LEU A 440 -12.43 -3.54 8.33
C LEU A 440 -12.45 -4.66 9.36
N GLU A 441 -11.28 -5.22 9.68
CA GLU A 441 -11.09 -6.09 10.85
C GLU A 441 -10.34 -5.30 11.92
N ALA A 442 -10.89 -5.25 13.13
CA ALA A 442 -10.34 -4.50 14.25
C ALA A 442 -10.39 -5.33 15.55
N ALA A 443 -9.50 -5.00 16.49
CA ALA A 443 -9.53 -5.57 17.83
C ALA A 443 -10.42 -4.73 18.76
N ASN A 444 -10.96 -5.37 19.79
CA ASN A 444 -11.57 -4.64 20.89
C ASN A 444 -10.52 -3.74 21.57
N GLY A 445 -10.85 -2.46 21.77
CA GLY A 445 -9.95 -1.45 22.31
C GLY A 445 -9.09 -0.72 21.25
N ASP A 446 -9.13 -1.14 19.98
CA ASP A 446 -8.61 -0.34 18.87
C ASP A 446 -9.45 0.94 18.69
N TYR A 447 -8.96 1.85 17.86
CA TYR A 447 -9.64 3.09 17.52
C TYR A 447 -10.01 3.13 16.04
N VAL A 448 -11.13 3.78 15.73
CA VAL A 448 -11.54 4.10 14.36
C VAL A 448 -11.66 5.61 14.20
N HIS A 449 -11.14 6.13 13.09
CA HIS A 449 -11.33 7.50 12.66
C HIS A 449 -12.22 7.51 11.43
N ILE A 450 -13.46 7.96 11.62
CA ILE A 450 -14.48 7.98 10.56
C ILE A 450 -14.59 9.40 10.02
N GLN A 451 -14.30 9.57 8.73
CA GLN A 451 -14.41 10.86 8.04
C GLN A 451 -14.66 10.64 6.56
N TRP A 452 -15.11 11.67 5.87
CA TRP A 452 -15.11 11.70 4.41
C TRP A 452 -15.26 13.12 3.94
N THR A 453 -14.99 13.29 2.65
CA THR A 453 -15.29 14.52 1.96
C THR A 453 -16.11 14.23 0.72
N GLY A 454 -16.85 15.24 0.33
CA GLY A 454 -17.75 15.25 -0.78
C GLY A 454 -17.59 16.51 -1.62
N SER A 455 -18.52 16.74 -2.54
CA SER A 455 -18.52 17.87 -3.43
C SER A 455 -19.94 18.41 -3.67
N ASN A 456 -20.01 19.72 -3.97
CA ASN A 456 -21.22 20.39 -4.45
C ASN A 456 -21.16 20.67 -5.95
N THR A 457 -20.06 20.31 -6.62
CA THR A 457 -19.81 20.69 -8.01
C THR A 457 -19.67 19.50 -8.94
N ASN A 458 -20.27 18.34 -8.59
CA ASN A 458 -20.33 17.21 -9.53
C ASN A 458 -21.05 17.61 -10.83
N ASN A 459 -20.88 16.79 -11.85
CA ASN A 459 -21.47 17.02 -13.16
C ASN A 459 -23.00 17.07 -13.10
N ALA A 460 -23.58 18.02 -13.83
CA ALA A 460 -25.02 18.11 -13.98
C ALA A 460 -25.56 16.86 -14.70
N GLY A 461 -26.70 16.36 -14.26
CA GLY A 461 -27.33 15.16 -14.82
C GLY A 461 -26.78 13.83 -14.29
N ASN A 462 -25.67 13.82 -13.54
CA ASN A 462 -25.19 12.57 -12.93
C ASN A 462 -26.19 12.02 -11.91
N ASP A 463 -26.37 10.71 -11.99
CA ASP A 463 -27.34 9.99 -11.20
C ASP A 463 -27.04 10.00 -9.69
N GLY A 464 -28.09 10.01 -8.87
CA GLY A 464 -28.03 9.92 -7.42
C GLY A 464 -29.14 10.69 -6.69
N ASN A 465 -29.23 10.50 -5.38
CA ASN A 465 -30.25 11.13 -4.54
C ASN A 465 -29.81 12.49 -3.98
N GLY A 466 -30.78 13.24 -3.44
CA GLY A 466 -30.57 14.56 -2.86
C GLY A 466 -30.39 15.67 -3.90
N GLN A 467 -29.99 16.84 -3.43
CA GLN A 467 -29.75 18.02 -4.23
C GLN A 467 -28.82 17.70 -5.42
N GLN A 468 -29.22 18.17 -6.60
CA GLN A 468 -28.45 17.93 -7.82
C GLN A 468 -27.00 18.40 -7.64
N ARG A 469 -26.05 17.62 -8.18
CA ARG A 469 -24.60 17.90 -8.15
C ARG A 469 -23.95 17.80 -6.77
N SER A 470 -24.73 17.74 -5.70
CA SER A 470 -24.21 17.52 -4.36
C SER A 470 -24.04 16.03 -4.09
N ASP A 471 -22.96 15.72 -3.38
CA ASP A 471 -22.72 14.41 -2.85
C ASP A 471 -22.53 14.43 -1.34
N ARG A 472 -23.14 13.45 -0.67
CA ARG A 472 -23.11 13.29 0.78
C ARG A 472 -23.11 11.82 1.09
N ASN A 473 -22.49 11.49 2.21
CA ASN A 473 -22.41 10.13 2.73
C ASN A 473 -22.86 10.15 4.17
N ASN A 474 -23.31 9.00 4.65
CA ASN A 474 -23.67 8.73 6.02
C ASN A 474 -23.44 7.24 6.33
N ILE A 475 -23.53 6.88 7.60
CA ILE A 475 -23.44 5.49 8.04
C ILE A 475 -24.65 5.19 8.92
N VAL A 476 -25.42 4.18 8.52
CA VAL A 476 -26.46 3.55 9.34
C VAL A 476 -26.28 2.03 9.33
N LEU A 477 -26.60 1.37 10.44
CA LEU A 477 -26.52 -0.09 10.52
C LEU A 477 -27.62 -0.76 9.70
N LEU A 478 -27.24 -1.82 8.98
CA LEU A 478 -28.15 -2.69 8.26
C LEU A 478 -28.92 -3.59 9.21
N ASN A 479 -30.19 -3.88 8.87
CA ASN A 479 -30.97 -4.88 9.58
C ASN A 479 -30.35 -6.29 9.43
N SER A 480 -30.84 -7.23 10.24
CA SER A 480 -30.38 -8.62 10.25
C SER A 480 -30.28 -9.18 8.84
N GLN A 481 -29.17 -9.87 8.57
CA GLN A 481 -28.94 -10.51 7.27
C GLN A 481 -30.08 -11.45 6.93
N VAL A 482 -30.62 -11.27 5.73
CA VAL A 482 -31.68 -12.12 5.17
C VAL A 482 -31.07 -13.31 4.39
N TYR A 483 -29.82 -13.18 3.96
CA TYR A 483 -29.06 -14.19 3.21
C TYR A 483 -27.71 -14.47 3.90
N PRO A 484 -27.22 -15.72 3.92
CA PRO A 484 -25.87 -16.00 4.36
C PRO A 484 -24.85 -15.22 3.51
N GLU A 485 -23.82 -14.67 4.13
CA GLU A 485 -22.72 -14.02 3.41
C GLU A 485 -22.03 -15.00 2.45
N GLY A 486 -21.56 -14.45 1.32
CA GLY A 486 -20.78 -15.23 0.38
C GLY A 486 -19.37 -15.54 0.92
N ASN A 487 -18.78 -16.63 0.46
CA ASN A 487 -17.44 -17.07 0.91
C ASN A 487 -16.28 -16.58 0.01
N GLY A 488 -16.54 -15.70 -0.96
CA GLY A 488 -15.51 -15.06 -1.78
C GLY A 488 -14.76 -15.98 -2.76
N VAL A 489 -15.13 -17.27 -2.85
CA VAL A 489 -14.54 -18.20 -3.83
C VAL A 489 -15.25 -18.02 -5.17
N GLN A 490 -14.61 -17.28 -6.07
CA GLN A 490 -15.23 -16.86 -7.33
C GLN A 490 -15.41 -18.03 -8.33
N PHE A 491 -14.64 -19.12 -8.19
CA PHE A 491 -14.71 -20.32 -9.03
C PHE A 491 -14.34 -21.59 -8.24
N GLY A 492 -15.32 -22.45 -7.92
CA GLY A 492 -15.09 -23.74 -7.26
C GLY A 492 -16.36 -24.32 -6.59
N PRO A 493 -16.40 -25.64 -6.29
CA PRO A 493 -17.51 -26.25 -5.54
C PRO A 493 -17.56 -25.70 -4.10
N GLY A 494 -18.78 -25.37 -3.63
CA GLY A 494 -19.00 -24.78 -2.30
C GLY A 494 -19.32 -23.27 -2.29
N ALA A 495 -19.57 -22.65 -3.44
CA ALA A 495 -19.95 -21.25 -3.53
C ALA A 495 -21.22 -20.93 -2.71
N LYS A 496 -21.10 -19.97 -1.79
CA LYS A 496 -22.26 -19.23 -1.28
C LYS A 496 -22.23 -17.85 -1.92
N TYR A 497 -23.32 -17.46 -2.56
CA TYR A 497 -23.53 -16.11 -3.08
C TYR A 497 -24.36 -15.36 -2.04
N GLY A 498 -23.79 -14.31 -1.45
CA GLY A 498 -24.41 -13.59 -0.34
C GLY A 498 -24.10 -12.11 -0.37
N HIS A 499 -25.03 -11.32 0.14
CA HIS A 499 -24.95 -9.86 0.25
C HIS A 499 -24.83 -9.48 1.73
N TYR A 500 -24.25 -8.33 2.08
CA TYR A 500 -24.18 -7.87 3.48
C TYR A 500 -25.57 -7.68 4.14
N GLY A 501 -26.62 -7.61 3.33
CA GLY A 501 -28.01 -7.42 3.75
C GLY A 501 -28.81 -6.69 2.67
N THR A 502 -30.13 -6.58 2.87
CA THR A 502 -30.99 -5.72 2.04
C THR A 502 -30.69 -4.23 2.34
N ASN A 503 -31.10 -3.30 1.47
CA ASN A 503 -31.00 -1.85 1.73
C ASN A 503 -32.07 -1.38 2.74
N TYR A 504 -32.08 -1.97 3.93
CA TYR A 504 -33.02 -1.61 4.98
C TYR A 504 -32.28 -1.39 6.30
N PRO A 505 -32.28 -0.17 6.85
CA PRO A 505 -31.55 0.13 8.07
C PRO A 505 -32.28 -0.42 9.31
N MET A 506 -31.52 -0.70 10.36
CA MET A 506 -32.06 -0.90 11.69
C MET A 506 -32.64 0.40 12.24
N HIS A 507 -33.68 0.30 13.06
CA HIS A 507 -34.09 1.44 13.88
C HIS A 507 -32.94 1.82 14.83
N LEU A 508 -32.69 3.12 14.99
CA LEU A 508 -31.55 3.61 15.77
C LEU A 508 -31.57 3.07 17.20
N ASP A 509 -32.74 3.03 17.84
CA ASP A 509 -32.91 2.53 19.22
C ASP A 509 -32.63 1.03 19.38
N ASN A 510 -32.71 0.27 18.28
CA ASN A 510 -32.41 -1.17 18.27
C ASN A 510 -30.96 -1.45 17.84
N SER A 511 -30.22 -0.42 17.42
CA SER A 511 -28.89 -0.55 16.84
C SER A 511 -27.81 -0.25 17.89
N THR A 512 -26.71 -1.01 17.83
CA THR A 512 -25.49 -0.75 18.60
C THR A 512 -24.32 -0.89 17.63
N PHE A 513 -23.43 0.11 17.58
CA PHE A 513 -22.38 0.17 16.57
C PHE A 513 -21.04 0.49 17.24
N LEU A 514 -20.10 -0.46 17.28
CA LEU A 514 -18.75 -0.31 17.83
C LEU A 514 -18.67 0.19 19.29
N GLY A 515 -19.80 0.25 20.01
CA GLY A 515 -19.91 0.90 21.32
C GLY A 515 -20.01 2.42 21.28
N LEU A 516 -20.32 3.00 20.11
CA LEU A 516 -20.58 4.43 19.93
C LEU A 516 -21.83 4.88 20.68
N SER A 517 -21.83 6.13 21.16
CA SER A 517 -22.98 6.74 21.82
C SER A 517 -24.17 6.88 20.87
N ARG A 518 -25.34 7.25 21.40
CA ARG A 518 -26.50 7.56 20.56
C ARG A 518 -26.22 8.79 19.70
N GLU A 519 -25.59 9.82 20.27
CA GLU A 519 -25.22 11.07 19.59
C GLU A 519 -24.21 10.84 18.46
N ASP A 520 -23.22 9.97 18.67
CA ASP A 520 -22.26 9.59 17.61
C ASP A 520 -22.97 8.90 16.44
N ARG A 521 -23.92 7.99 16.73
CA ARG A 521 -24.70 7.30 15.70
C ARG A 521 -25.68 8.23 14.98
N GLU A 522 -26.27 9.20 15.69
CA GLU A 522 -27.07 10.27 15.06
C GLU A 522 -26.20 11.14 14.16
N SER A 523 -25.00 11.50 14.62
CA SER A 523 -24.02 12.26 13.82
C SER A 523 -23.58 11.49 12.57
N LEU A 524 -23.39 10.18 12.67
CA LEU A 524 -23.11 9.33 11.51
C LEU A 524 -24.29 9.22 10.54
N ALA A 525 -25.53 9.25 11.05
CA ALA A 525 -26.73 9.10 10.23
C ALA A 525 -27.14 10.38 9.50
N PHE A 526 -27.03 11.54 10.16
CA PHE A 526 -27.52 12.83 9.67
C PHE A 526 -26.42 13.87 9.43
N ASN A 527 -25.16 13.56 9.74
CA ASN A 527 -24.05 14.51 9.77
C ASN A 527 -24.37 15.73 10.67
N VAL A 528 -23.68 16.85 10.45
CA VAL A 528 -23.95 18.13 11.13
C VAL A 528 -24.86 18.98 10.21
N PRO A 529 -26.14 19.23 10.56
CA PRO A 529 -27.06 20.06 9.79
C PRO A 529 -26.78 21.56 9.96
N GLY A 530 -27.43 22.40 9.14
CA GLY A 530 -27.35 23.86 9.18
C GLY A 530 -26.25 24.48 8.32
N ALA A 531 -25.64 23.71 7.41
CA ALA A 531 -24.57 24.21 6.56
C ALA A 531 -25.07 24.98 5.32
N PHE A 532 -26.24 24.61 4.78
CA PHE A 532 -26.74 25.15 3.51
C PHE A 532 -28.23 25.53 3.47
N GLY A 533 -28.97 25.36 4.58
CA GLY A 533 -30.41 25.61 4.66
C GLY A 533 -31.26 24.62 3.85
N GLY A 534 -30.76 23.41 3.62
CA GLY A 534 -31.40 22.36 2.81
C GLY A 534 -32.32 21.42 3.61
N GLU A 535 -32.84 20.37 2.95
CA GLU A 535 -33.59 19.31 3.63
C GLU A 535 -32.68 18.19 4.15
N LEU A 536 -32.89 17.76 5.39
CA LEU A 536 -32.03 16.78 6.06
C LEU A 536 -32.30 15.32 5.65
N SER A 537 -33.50 15.00 5.16
CA SER A 537 -33.89 13.62 4.79
C SER A 537 -32.98 13.03 3.70
N GLN A 538 -32.37 13.88 2.87
CA GLN A 538 -31.39 13.52 1.86
C GLN A 538 -30.00 14.12 2.13
N LEU A 539 -29.75 14.62 3.35
CA LEU A 539 -28.48 15.24 3.80
C LEU A 539 -28.11 16.54 3.06
N ASP A 540 -29.06 17.19 2.40
CA ASP A 540 -28.76 18.37 1.57
C ASP A 540 -28.35 19.58 2.41
N ASP A 541 -28.74 19.62 3.69
CA ASP A 541 -28.31 20.63 4.65
C ASP A 541 -26.92 20.35 5.29
N SER A 542 -26.29 19.22 4.98
CA SER A 542 -25.01 18.84 5.57
C SER A 542 -23.82 19.43 4.80
N SER A 543 -22.69 19.64 5.48
CA SER A 543 -21.38 19.91 4.86
C SER A 543 -20.92 18.74 3.95
N PRO A 544 -20.18 18.98 2.85
CA PRO A 544 -19.55 17.89 2.08
C PRO A 544 -18.47 17.17 2.90
N TYR A 545 -17.79 17.88 3.80
CA TYR A 545 -16.81 17.29 4.72
C TYR A 545 -17.47 16.91 6.05
N PHE A 546 -17.20 15.68 6.49
CA PHE A 546 -17.63 15.14 7.77
C PHE A 546 -16.44 14.49 8.48
N ASN A 547 -16.36 14.68 9.79
CA ASN A 547 -15.38 14.02 10.63
C ASN A 547 -15.98 13.79 12.02
N LEU A 548 -16.10 12.51 12.43
CA LEU A 548 -16.62 12.12 13.74
C LEU A 548 -15.59 12.34 14.88
N GLY A 549 -14.32 12.46 14.51
CA GLY A 549 -13.16 12.31 15.38
C GLY A 549 -12.81 10.83 15.60
N ILE A 550 -11.77 10.61 16.39
CA ILE A 550 -11.36 9.27 16.80
C ILE A 550 -12.33 8.73 17.85
N ARG A 551 -12.72 7.45 17.73
CA ARG A 551 -13.54 6.73 18.72
C ARG A 551 -12.93 5.37 19.04
N GLN A 552 -12.96 4.99 20.31
CA GLN A 552 -12.55 3.65 20.73
C GLN A 552 -13.62 2.63 20.38
N ILE A 553 -13.20 1.50 19.85
CA ILE A 553 -14.05 0.34 19.59
C ILE A 553 -14.16 -0.46 20.89
N SER A 554 -15.37 -0.59 21.44
CA SER A 554 -15.61 -1.29 22.72
C SER A 554 -16.60 -2.45 22.62
N GLN A 555 -17.14 -2.69 21.42
CA GLN A 555 -18.18 -3.69 21.19
C GLN A 555 -17.71 -4.76 20.21
N LEU A 556 -17.73 -6.02 20.66
CA LEU A 556 -17.49 -7.20 19.83
C LEU A 556 -18.65 -7.46 18.86
N GLY A 557 -18.34 -8.00 17.68
CA GLY A 557 -19.35 -8.42 16.72
C GLY A 557 -19.01 -8.07 15.27
N THR A 558 -19.92 -8.43 14.37
CA THR A 558 -19.86 -8.05 12.96
C THR A 558 -20.94 -7.02 12.67
N PHE A 559 -20.53 -5.83 12.25
CA PHE A 559 -21.39 -4.69 12.00
C PHE A 559 -21.47 -4.44 10.50
N HIS A 560 -22.66 -4.63 9.93
CA HIS A 560 -22.96 -4.29 8.54
C HIS A 560 -23.61 -2.92 8.49
N TYR A 561 -23.15 -2.06 7.59
CA TYR A 561 -23.65 -0.71 7.48
C TYR A 561 -23.77 -0.28 6.03
N MET A 562 -24.55 0.76 5.80
CA MET A 562 -24.79 1.36 4.49
C MET A 562 -24.82 2.88 4.57
N CYS A 563 -24.58 3.53 3.44
CA CYS A 563 -25.04 4.89 3.22
C CYS A 563 -26.49 4.84 2.73
N THR A 564 -27.41 5.64 3.28
CA THR A 564 -28.82 5.66 2.82
C THR A 564 -29.00 6.42 1.51
N ARG A 565 -28.11 7.38 1.21
CA ARG A 565 -28.25 8.27 0.04
C ARG A 565 -27.80 7.61 -1.26
N ASN A 566 -26.80 6.74 -1.22
CA ASN A 566 -26.10 6.27 -2.42
C ASN A 566 -26.53 4.86 -2.87
N ASN A 567 -27.85 4.61 -3.02
CA ASN A 567 -28.40 3.32 -3.49
C ASN A 567 -29.46 3.44 -4.61
N ASP A 568 -29.43 4.51 -5.41
CA ASP A 568 -30.48 4.82 -6.41
C ASP A 568 -30.53 3.86 -7.62
N PHE A 569 -29.66 2.85 -7.66
CA PHE A 569 -29.70 1.74 -8.61
C PHE A 569 -29.71 0.46 -7.81
N SER A 570 -30.71 -0.40 -7.99
CA SER A 570 -30.91 -1.62 -7.18
C SER A 570 -29.70 -2.59 -7.12
N ASN A 571 -28.70 -2.42 -8.00
CA ASN A 571 -27.44 -3.15 -8.01
C ASN A 571 -26.22 -2.33 -7.52
N ARG A 572 -26.41 -1.09 -7.06
CA ARG A 572 -25.38 -0.18 -6.53
C ARG A 572 -25.64 0.05 -5.04
N ASP A 573 -24.79 -0.53 -4.21
CA ASP A 573 -24.94 -0.46 -2.76
C ASP A 573 -23.63 0.01 -2.11
N GLN A 574 -23.61 1.23 -1.57
CA GLN A 574 -22.50 1.67 -0.72
C GLN A 574 -22.67 1.04 0.66
N LYS A 575 -22.04 -0.12 0.84
CA LYS A 575 -22.09 -0.91 2.08
C LYS A 575 -20.70 -1.29 2.55
N GLY A 576 -20.58 -1.41 3.86
CA GLY A 576 -19.36 -1.89 4.48
C GLY A 576 -19.62 -2.84 5.62
N ARG A 577 -18.53 -3.45 6.08
CA ARG A 577 -18.52 -4.38 7.21
C ARG A 577 -17.34 -4.07 8.13
N ILE A 578 -17.61 -4.00 9.43
CA ILE A 578 -16.57 -3.98 10.48
C ILE A 578 -16.72 -5.24 11.31
N MET A 579 -15.64 -6.02 11.43
CA MET A 579 -15.57 -7.18 12.31
C MET A 579 -14.66 -6.87 13.49
N VAL A 580 -15.22 -6.96 14.70
CA VAL A 580 -14.49 -6.71 15.94
C VAL A 580 -14.30 -8.01 16.71
N SER A 581 -13.04 -8.41 16.88
CA SER A 581 -12.67 -9.58 17.69
C SER A 581 -12.04 -9.21 19.03
N SER A 582 -12.09 -10.14 19.99
CA SER A 582 -11.44 -10.00 21.29
C SER A 582 -9.92 -9.89 21.19
N THR A 583 -9.34 -10.43 20.13
CA THR A 583 -7.89 -10.46 19.87
C THR A 583 -7.50 -9.67 18.63
N PRO A 584 -6.27 -9.14 18.58
CA PRO A 584 -5.73 -8.49 17.41
C PRO A 584 -5.60 -9.46 16.24
N THR A 585 -5.86 -8.94 15.05
CA THR A 585 -5.58 -9.61 13.79
C THR A 585 -4.54 -8.78 13.06
N VAL A 586 -3.45 -9.41 12.63
CA VAL A 586 -2.36 -8.72 11.95
C VAL A 586 -2.28 -9.22 10.51
N TYR A 587 -2.10 -8.29 9.58
CA TYR A 587 -1.96 -8.56 8.15
C TYR A 587 -0.68 -7.94 7.65
N GLU A 588 0.07 -8.68 6.86
CA GLU A 588 1.20 -8.13 6.12
C GLU A 588 1.24 -8.71 4.72
N SER A 589 1.55 -7.87 3.74
CA SER A 589 1.84 -8.33 2.38
C SER A 589 3.34 -8.51 2.25
N ILE A 590 3.78 -9.76 2.21
CA ILE A 590 5.19 -10.15 2.19
C ILE A 590 5.50 -10.79 0.84
N GLY A 591 6.59 -10.34 0.22
CA GLY A 591 7.09 -10.87 -1.04
C GLY A 591 8.54 -11.36 -0.94
N TRP A 592 9.29 -11.21 -2.02
CA TRP A 592 10.67 -11.66 -2.20
C TRP A 592 11.62 -11.03 -1.19
N MET A 593 11.39 -9.79 -0.79
CA MET A 593 12.23 -9.13 0.23
C MET A 593 12.21 -9.84 1.59
N GLY A 594 11.24 -10.73 1.81
CA GLY A 594 10.99 -11.34 3.11
C GLY A 594 10.31 -10.34 4.05
N GLY A 595 10.16 -10.73 5.31
CA GLY A 595 9.49 -9.90 6.30
C GLY A 595 9.09 -10.69 7.54
N GLN A 596 8.47 -10.01 8.48
CA GLN A 596 7.94 -10.63 9.69
C GLN A 596 6.55 -10.10 10.01
N LEU A 597 5.67 -11.01 10.39
CA LEU A 597 4.33 -10.75 10.90
C LEU A 597 4.28 -11.17 12.37
N LYS A 598 3.74 -10.35 13.26
CA LYS A 598 3.79 -10.61 14.71
C LYS A 598 2.54 -10.10 15.39
N VAL A 599 1.90 -10.94 16.22
CA VAL A 599 0.78 -10.52 17.06
C VAL A 599 1.29 -9.70 18.25
N ALA A 600 0.42 -8.86 18.84
CA ALA A 600 0.75 -8.11 20.05
C ALA A 600 1.34 -9.02 21.14
N ASP A 601 2.23 -8.47 21.97
CA ASP A 601 2.97 -9.19 23.03
C ASP A 601 3.86 -10.36 22.56
N SER A 602 4.08 -10.53 21.24
CA SER A 602 4.96 -11.57 20.68
C SER A 602 4.49 -13.00 20.85
N LYS A 603 3.23 -13.22 21.26
CA LYS A 603 2.70 -14.56 21.50
C LYS A 603 2.82 -15.48 20.29
N ALA A 604 2.69 -14.92 19.09
CA ALA A 604 3.09 -15.61 17.88
C ALA A 604 3.73 -14.67 16.86
N TRP A 605 4.53 -15.26 15.97
CA TRP A 605 5.14 -14.56 14.86
C TRP A 605 5.41 -15.50 13.70
N VAL A 606 5.45 -14.94 12.49
CA VAL A 606 5.86 -15.62 11.26
C VAL A 606 6.99 -14.83 10.64
N ARG A 607 8.12 -15.47 10.37
CA ARG A 607 9.26 -14.90 9.65
C ARG A 607 9.37 -15.54 8.28
N VAL A 608 9.51 -14.69 7.28
CA VAL A 608 9.73 -15.06 5.88
C VAL A 608 11.10 -14.57 5.50
N GLU A 609 12.00 -15.50 5.19
CA GLU A 609 13.35 -15.14 4.75
C GLU A 609 13.33 -14.60 3.32
N ARG A 610 14.29 -13.75 2.98
CA ARG A 610 14.42 -13.20 1.62
C ARG A 610 14.50 -14.31 0.58
N GLY A 611 13.77 -14.14 -0.52
CA GLY A 611 13.64 -15.08 -1.61
C GLY A 611 12.71 -16.26 -1.33
N THR A 612 12.08 -16.35 -0.15
CA THR A 612 11.13 -17.42 0.18
C THR A 612 9.90 -17.36 -0.73
N PHE A 613 9.34 -16.17 -0.93
CA PHE A 613 8.28 -15.94 -1.91
C PHE A 613 8.85 -15.40 -3.22
N SER A 614 8.22 -15.78 -4.33
CA SER A 614 8.51 -15.26 -5.68
C SER A 614 7.49 -14.23 -6.17
N LYS A 615 6.48 -13.94 -5.34
CA LYS A 615 5.40 -13.01 -5.58
C LYS A 615 4.90 -12.46 -4.25
N LEU A 616 4.21 -11.33 -4.28
CA LEU A 616 3.55 -10.79 -3.10
C LEU A 616 2.45 -11.74 -2.60
N ASN A 617 2.50 -12.10 -1.31
CA ASN A 617 1.47 -12.87 -0.63
C ASN A 617 0.95 -12.09 0.58
N THR A 618 -0.36 -11.97 0.71
CA THR A 618 -0.98 -11.39 1.91
C THR A 618 -1.11 -12.47 2.96
N LEU A 619 -0.34 -12.35 4.04
CA LEU A 619 -0.42 -13.21 5.21
C LEU A 619 -1.30 -12.57 6.26
N LYS A 620 -2.16 -13.37 6.88
CA LYS A 620 -2.98 -12.99 8.03
C LYS A 620 -2.59 -13.86 9.22
N LEU A 621 -2.30 -13.24 10.35
CA LEU A 621 -2.03 -13.94 11.61
C LEU A 621 -3.08 -13.51 12.63
N LYS A 622 -3.81 -14.49 13.17
CA LYS A 622 -4.85 -14.27 14.17
C LYS A 622 -4.63 -15.18 15.36
N GLU A 623 -4.74 -14.63 16.55
CA GLU A 623 -4.74 -15.38 17.79
C GLU A 623 -6.18 -15.62 18.23
N TRP A 624 -6.53 -16.84 18.61
CA TRP A 624 -7.74 -17.12 19.39
C TRP A 624 -7.30 -17.68 20.73
N ASN A 625 -7.80 -17.12 21.82
CA ASN A 625 -7.54 -17.74 23.11
C ASN A 625 -8.04 -19.19 23.10
N SER A 626 -7.42 -20.05 23.92
CA SER A 626 -7.70 -21.49 23.93
C SER A 626 -9.20 -21.83 24.04
N LYS A 627 -9.96 -21.08 24.84
CA LYS A 627 -11.40 -21.26 25.03
C LYS A 627 -12.22 -20.91 23.78
N ASP A 628 -11.94 -19.78 23.16
CA ASP A 628 -12.64 -19.31 21.95
C ASP A 628 -12.33 -20.23 20.76
N GLY A 629 -11.07 -20.66 20.62
CA GLY A 629 -10.66 -21.63 19.61
C GLY A 629 -11.35 -22.98 19.80
N GLU A 630 -11.43 -23.48 21.03
CA GLU A 630 -12.13 -24.73 21.34
C GLU A 630 -13.63 -24.65 21.08
N ASN A 631 -14.28 -23.54 21.45
CA ASN A 631 -15.69 -23.30 21.19
C ASN A 631 -15.98 -23.25 19.68
N LEU A 632 -15.14 -22.55 18.91
CA LEU A 632 -15.27 -22.48 17.46
C LEU A 632 -15.12 -23.87 16.82
N MET A 633 -14.09 -24.63 17.23
CA MET A 633 -13.85 -26.00 16.76
C MET A 633 -15.08 -26.88 17.03
N LYS A 634 -15.63 -26.86 18.25
CA LYS A 634 -16.84 -27.61 18.61
C LYS A 634 -18.06 -27.17 17.80
N SER A 635 -18.22 -25.87 17.56
CA SER A 635 -19.35 -25.34 16.76
C SER A 635 -19.35 -25.83 15.31
N LYS A 636 -18.18 -26.22 14.79
CA LYS A 636 -17.97 -26.79 13.45
C LYS A 636 -18.01 -28.31 13.44
N GLY A 637 -18.30 -28.96 14.57
CA GLY A 637 -18.30 -30.42 14.72
C GLY A 637 -16.91 -31.05 14.78
N GLY A 638 -15.85 -30.25 14.93
CA GLY A 638 -14.47 -30.71 15.07
C GLY A 638 -14.09 -31.05 16.50
N ALA A 639 -13.00 -31.80 16.66
CA ALA A 639 -12.40 -32.11 17.96
C ALA A 639 -10.89 -32.27 17.83
N ILE A 640 -10.16 -31.94 18.90
CA ILE A 640 -8.74 -32.25 19.04
C ILE A 640 -8.59 -33.47 19.95
N THR A 641 -8.07 -34.56 19.41
CA THR A 641 -7.90 -35.84 20.11
C THR A 641 -6.44 -36.12 20.49
N VAL A 642 -5.57 -35.12 20.30
CA VAL A 642 -4.12 -35.22 20.50
C VAL A 642 -3.68 -34.29 21.63
N GLY A 643 -2.84 -34.81 22.52
CA GLY A 643 -2.43 -34.14 23.76
C GLY A 643 -3.56 -33.98 24.76
N ASP A 644 -3.22 -33.60 25.99
CA ASP A 644 -4.15 -33.59 27.11
C ASP A 644 -4.75 -32.20 27.35
N ASP A 645 -3.90 -31.17 27.45
CA ASP A 645 -4.32 -29.78 27.69
C ASP A 645 -3.74 -28.79 26.67
N PHE A 646 -4.34 -27.60 26.59
CA PHE A 646 -3.83 -26.50 25.75
C PHE A 646 -2.60 -25.85 26.39
N ALA A 647 -1.48 -25.95 25.69
CA ALA A 647 -0.21 -25.35 26.07
C ALA A 647 0.05 -24.00 25.40
N SER A 648 -0.82 -23.57 24.48
CA SER A 648 -0.83 -22.23 23.89
C SER A 648 -2.26 -21.83 23.50
N ASP A 649 -2.42 -20.56 23.12
CA ASP A 649 -3.57 -20.10 22.33
C ASP A 649 -3.51 -20.69 20.91
N PHE A 650 -4.63 -20.67 20.19
CA PHE A 650 -4.69 -21.10 18.78
C PHE A 650 -4.18 -19.96 17.89
N ILE A 651 -3.30 -20.30 16.95
CA ILE A 651 -2.71 -19.36 16.01
C ILE A 651 -3.16 -19.73 14.61
N VAL A 652 -3.86 -18.82 13.95
CA VAL A 652 -4.35 -18.99 12.58
C VAL A 652 -3.45 -18.21 11.65
N LEU A 653 -2.78 -18.92 10.74
CA LEU A 653 -1.99 -18.34 9.65
C LEU A 653 -2.75 -18.54 8.34
N ALA A 654 -3.27 -17.46 7.77
CA ALA A 654 -3.93 -17.47 6.48
C ALA A 654 -2.99 -16.95 5.35
N PRO A 655 -3.16 -17.39 4.10
CA PRO A 655 -4.17 -18.37 3.67
C PRO A 655 -3.84 -19.79 4.19
N GLU A 656 -4.87 -20.57 4.52
CA GLU A 656 -4.73 -21.92 5.10
C GLU A 656 -4.38 -22.99 4.05
N THR A 657 -3.70 -22.56 2.99
CA THR A 657 -3.28 -23.37 1.85
C THR A 657 -1.75 -23.38 1.79
N LYS A 658 -1.20 -23.96 0.71
CA LYS A 658 0.23 -23.91 0.45
C LYS A 658 0.67 -22.46 0.22
N LEU A 659 1.64 -22.00 1.00
CA LEU A 659 2.17 -20.64 1.03
C LEU A 659 3.39 -20.46 0.11
N THR A 660 4.21 -21.50 -0.02
CA THR A 660 5.55 -21.40 -0.64
C THR A 660 5.72 -22.44 -1.74
N ASP A 661 6.60 -22.13 -2.70
CA ASP A 661 6.98 -23.02 -3.80
C ASP A 661 8.42 -23.54 -3.63
N ASN A 662 8.79 -24.55 -4.43
CA ASN A 662 10.16 -25.08 -4.52
C ASN A 662 10.76 -25.58 -3.18
N GLY A 663 9.93 -26.07 -2.26
CA GLY A 663 10.37 -26.66 -0.99
C GLY A 663 10.88 -25.64 0.04
N LYS A 664 10.76 -24.34 -0.23
CA LYS A 664 11.03 -23.29 0.76
C LYS A 664 9.96 -23.34 1.86
N LYS A 665 10.25 -22.74 3.02
CA LYS A 665 9.33 -22.72 4.17
C LYS A 665 9.40 -21.37 4.87
N VAL A 666 8.32 -21.02 5.55
CA VAL A 666 8.30 -19.90 6.51
C VAL A 666 8.55 -20.44 7.91
N THR A 667 9.11 -19.60 8.79
CA THR A 667 9.35 -19.96 10.19
C THR A 667 8.24 -19.37 11.04
N VAL A 668 7.64 -20.17 11.91
CA VAL A 668 6.56 -19.77 12.81
C VAL A 668 7.03 -19.98 14.24
N GLY A 669 6.85 -18.97 15.07
CA GLY A 669 7.04 -19.04 16.52
C GLY A 669 5.72 -18.92 17.25
N ILE A 670 5.50 -19.80 18.23
CA ILE A 670 4.34 -19.77 19.14
C ILE A 670 4.85 -19.83 20.58
N THR A 671 4.36 -18.91 21.40
CA THR A 671 4.68 -18.85 22.83
C THR A 671 3.88 -19.90 23.60
N ILE A 672 4.57 -20.61 24.49
CA ILE A 672 4.06 -21.68 25.32
C ILE A 672 3.73 -21.15 26.73
N ASN A 673 2.66 -21.66 27.31
CA ASN A 673 2.21 -21.38 28.68
C ASN A 673 3.27 -21.85 29.71
N GLU A 674 3.44 -21.13 30.82
CA GLU A 674 4.52 -21.38 31.81
C GLU A 674 4.52 -22.80 32.37
N ASP A 675 3.34 -23.32 32.66
CA ASP A 675 3.18 -24.60 33.36
C ASP A 675 3.14 -25.81 32.42
N ALA A 676 3.27 -25.59 31.10
CA ALA A 676 3.15 -26.65 30.12
C ALA A 676 4.47 -27.42 29.96
N SER A 677 4.40 -28.75 29.96
CA SER A 677 5.54 -29.65 29.75
C SER A 677 5.20 -30.72 28.71
N ASP A 678 6.24 -31.30 28.09
CA ASP A 678 6.14 -32.28 27.01
C ASP A 678 5.21 -31.82 25.87
N ILE A 679 5.69 -30.84 25.10
CA ILE A 679 4.87 -30.08 24.16
C ILE A 679 4.88 -30.73 22.77
N GLY A 680 3.69 -30.91 22.20
CA GLY A 680 3.49 -31.18 20.78
C GLY A 680 2.82 -29.99 20.09
N ILE A 681 3.32 -29.61 18.91
CA ILE A 681 2.65 -28.62 18.05
C ILE A 681 1.79 -29.36 17.04
N TYR A 682 0.55 -28.93 16.89
CA TYR A 682 -0.42 -29.57 16.01
C TYR A 682 -1.04 -28.55 15.05
N ARG A 683 -1.22 -28.97 13.80
CA ARG A 683 -1.85 -28.18 12.74
C ARG A 683 -3.17 -28.81 12.28
N SER A 684 -4.16 -27.96 12.03
CA SER A 684 -5.40 -28.29 11.31
C SER A 684 -5.84 -27.13 10.41
N ASN A 685 -7.10 -27.10 9.97
CA ASN A 685 -7.73 -26.03 9.20
C ASN A 685 -9.05 -25.56 9.85
N THR A 686 -9.50 -24.34 9.53
CA THR A 686 -10.72 -23.74 10.09
C THR A 686 -12.01 -24.18 9.43
N GLU A 687 -11.94 -24.91 8.31
CA GLU A 687 -13.13 -25.37 7.59
C GLU A 687 -13.94 -26.34 8.45
N ASN A 688 -13.25 -27.32 9.06
CA ASN A 688 -13.88 -28.37 9.86
C ASN A 688 -13.05 -28.84 11.06
N PHE A 689 -11.78 -28.41 11.19
CA PHE A 689 -10.85 -28.95 12.18
C PHE A 689 -10.72 -30.49 12.12
N ALA A 690 -10.91 -31.07 10.93
CA ALA A 690 -10.87 -32.51 10.72
C ALA A 690 -9.41 -32.97 10.54
N GLY A 691 -8.88 -33.64 11.57
CA GLY A 691 -7.53 -34.18 11.58
C GLY A 691 -6.50 -33.16 12.09
N TRP A 692 -5.65 -33.63 13.01
CA TRP A 692 -4.56 -32.85 13.60
C TRP A 692 -3.23 -33.50 13.23
N THR A 693 -2.38 -32.75 12.55
CA THR A 693 -1.06 -33.23 12.13
C THR A 693 -0.02 -32.69 13.09
N LYS A 694 0.80 -33.56 13.69
CA LYS A 694 1.93 -33.14 14.53
C LYS A 694 2.99 -32.49 13.66
N ILE A 695 3.50 -31.34 14.11
CA ILE A 695 4.56 -30.58 13.46
C ILE A 695 5.83 -30.71 14.30
N ASP A 696 6.96 -31.01 13.64
CA ASP A 696 8.25 -31.00 14.29
C ASP A 696 8.66 -29.56 14.63
N ALA A 697 8.80 -29.29 15.92
CA ALA A 697 9.12 -27.98 16.45
C ALA A 697 10.32 -28.05 17.40
N ASN A 698 11.16 -27.02 17.34
CA ASN A 698 12.21 -26.79 18.32
C ASN A 698 11.65 -25.93 19.46
N ILE A 699 11.73 -26.44 20.69
CA ILE A 699 11.23 -25.74 21.87
C ILE A 699 12.42 -25.18 22.64
N ASN A 700 12.56 -23.86 22.64
CA ASN A 700 13.58 -23.16 23.40
C ASN A 700 12.94 -22.25 24.45
N GLY A 701 13.07 -22.62 25.72
CA GLY A 701 12.37 -21.95 26.81
C GLY A 701 10.86 -22.01 26.59
N ARG A 702 10.25 -20.82 26.40
CA ARG A 702 8.81 -20.67 26.18
C ARG A 702 8.42 -20.47 24.72
N MET A 703 9.34 -20.64 23.77
CA MET A 703 9.03 -20.46 22.35
C MET A 703 9.13 -21.81 21.65
N ALA A 704 8.06 -22.22 21.00
CA ALA A 704 8.07 -23.31 20.04
C ALA A 704 8.24 -22.72 18.63
N GLU A 705 9.32 -23.06 17.96
CA GLU A 705 9.65 -22.61 16.62
C GLU A 705 9.61 -23.78 15.63
N PHE A 706 8.93 -23.62 14.51
CA PHE A 706 8.84 -24.64 13.47
C PHE A 706 8.78 -24.02 12.08
N GLN A 707 9.03 -24.84 11.07
CA GLN A 707 8.96 -24.43 9.67
C GLN A 707 7.79 -25.08 8.96
N THR A 708 7.03 -24.29 8.19
CA THR A 708 5.88 -24.77 7.42
C THR A 708 5.87 -24.17 6.01
N ASP A 709 5.39 -24.93 5.04
CA ASP A 709 5.07 -24.46 3.69
C ASP A 709 3.57 -24.21 3.51
N GLN A 710 2.76 -24.41 4.56
CA GLN A 710 1.31 -24.25 4.53
C GLN A 710 0.80 -23.43 5.73
N GLY A 711 -0.21 -22.61 5.50
CA GLY A 711 -0.98 -21.97 6.56
C GLY A 711 -1.94 -22.95 7.22
N GLY A 712 -2.72 -22.48 8.20
CA GLY A 712 -3.66 -23.31 8.95
C GLY A 712 -3.84 -22.80 10.37
N VAL A 713 -4.51 -23.61 11.18
CA VAL A 713 -4.63 -23.41 12.61
C VAL A 713 -3.57 -24.23 13.33
N PHE A 714 -2.75 -23.57 14.13
CA PHE A 714 -1.70 -24.17 14.94
C PHE A 714 -2.03 -24.05 16.42
N VAL A 715 -1.74 -25.08 17.19
CA VAL A 715 -1.89 -25.06 18.65
C VAL A 715 -0.85 -25.96 19.30
N ALA A 716 -0.31 -25.53 20.43
CA ALA A 716 0.52 -26.35 21.28
C ALA A 716 -0.35 -27.13 22.27
N ARG A 717 -0.06 -28.41 22.44
CA ARG A 717 -0.70 -29.29 23.43
C ARG A 717 0.36 -29.90 24.34
N SER A 718 0.06 -29.99 25.62
CA SER A 718 0.88 -30.72 26.59
C SER A 718 0.55 -32.21 26.54
N HIS A 719 1.51 -33.03 26.94
CA HIS A 719 1.35 -34.47 27.12
C HIS A 719 1.74 -34.83 28.55
N THR A 720 0.84 -35.52 29.26
CA THR A 720 1.16 -36.09 30.55
C THR A 720 2.10 -37.26 30.34
N ASN A 721 3.32 -37.15 30.86
CA ASN A 721 4.24 -38.26 30.90
C ASN A 721 3.75 -39.27 31.96
N ILE A 722 3.03 -40.31 31.51
CA ILE A 722 2.43 -41.32 32.39
C ILE A 722 3.51 -42.18 33.08
N GLY A 723 4.75 -42.22 32.56
CA GLY A 723 5.83 -43.07 33.08
C GLY A 723 6.19 -42.82 34.56
N PRO A 724 6.53 -41.58 34.96
CA PRO A 724 6.80 -41.23 36.36
C PRO A 724 5.60 -41.47 37.29
N ILE A 725 4.38 -41.20 36.82
CA ILE A 725 3.15 -41.38 37.61
C ILE A 725 2.91 -42.86 37.90
N ILE A 726 3.04 -43.74 36.90
CA ILE A 726 2.98 -45.19 37.10
C ILE A 726 4.10 -45.64 38.05
N GLY A 727 5.32 -45.12 37.90
CA GLY A 727 6.44 -45.45 38.79
C GLY A 727 6.14 -45.13 40.26
N VAL A 728 5.57 -43.95 40.54
CA VAL A 728 5.18 -43.54 41.90
C VAL A 728 4.01 -44.37 42.42
N VAL A 729 2.97 -44.60 41.61
CA VAL A 729 1.80 -45.39 42.03
C VAL A 729 2.16 -46.85 42.30
N VAL A 730 2.96 -47.47 41.42
CA VAL A 730 3.49 -48.83 41.62
C VAL A 730 4.39 -48.88 42.85
N GLY A 731 5.26 -47.88 43.05
CA GLY A 731 6.08 -47.76 44.26
C GLY A 731 5.23 -47.73 45.54
N LEU A 732 4.18 -46.90 45.57
CA LEU A 732 3.26 -46.81 46.71
C LEU A 732 2.48 -48.11 46.94
N LEU A 733 2.04 -48.79 45.88
CA LEU A 733 1.35 -50.09 45.98
C LEU A 733 2.28 -51.19 46.52
N VAL A 734 3.54 -51.22 46.11
CA VAL A 734 4.53 -52.17 46.63
C VAL A 734 4.79 -51.91 48.12
N VAL A 735 4.93 -50.65 48.54
CA VAL A 735 5.08 -50.30 49.96
C VAL A 735 3.85 -50.74 50.76
N ALA A 736 2.64 -50.48 50.26
CA ALA A 736 1.41 -50.90 50.91
C ALA A 736 1.32 -52.44 51.05
N LEU A 737 1.70 -53.19 50.01
CA LEU A 737 1.77 -54.65 50.05
C LEU A 737 2.80 -55.16 51.06
N ILE A 738 3.98 -54.54 51.14
CA ILE A 738 5.01 -54.89 52.14
C ILE A 738 4.48 -54.64 53.55
N VAL A 739 3.81 -53.51 53.79
CA VAL A 739 3.20 -53.20 55.10
C VAL A 739 2.12 -54.21 55.45
N ILE A 740 1.22 -54.55 54.52
CA ILE A 740 0.16 -55.55 54.73
C ILE A 740 0.77 -56.93 54.99
N ALA A 741 1.75 -57.35 54.20
CA ALA A 741 2.45 -58.62 54.38
C ALA A 741 3.20 -58.68 55.72
N ALA A 742 3.84 -57.58 56.13
CA ALA A 742 4.47 -57.46 57.43
C ALA A 742 3.44 -57.57 58.57
N VAL A 743 2.31 -56.86 58.48
CA VAL A 743 1.22 -56.93 59.46
C VAL A 743 0.66 -58.36 59.56
N VAL A 744 0.41 -59.02 58.43
CA VAL A 744 -0.08 -60.42 58.41
C VAL A 744 0.97 -61.38 58.98
N TYR A 745 2.25 -61.21 58.60
CA TYR A 745 3.36 -62.02 59.09
C TYR A 745 3.53 -61.90 60.59
N PHE A 746 3.54 -60.68 61.13
CA PHE A 746 3.69 -60.43 62.56
C PHE A 746 2.45 -60.82 63.37
N LYS A 747 1.25 -60.75 62.77
CA LYS A 747 0.02 -61.29 63.39
C LYS A 747 0.04 -62.82 63.52
N LYS A 748 0.64 -63.54 62.56
CA LYS A 748 0.83 -65.00 62.63
C LYS A 748 2.06 -65.43 63.44
N ASN A 749 3.05 -64.53 63.64
CA ASN A 749 4.30 -64.81 64.35
C ASN A 749 4.56 -63.79 65.49
N PRO A 750 3.72 -63.75 66.54
CA PRO A 750 3.81 -62.74 67.59
C PRO A 750 5.14 -62.76 68.36
N THR A 751 5.82 -63.91 68.46
CA THR A 751 7.15 -64.04 69.08
C THR A 751 8.24 -63.30 68.29
N LYS A 752 8.15 -63.22 66.96
CA LYS A 752 9.11 -62.47 66.12
C LYS A 752 8.89 -60.96 66.18
N TRP A 753 7.66 -60.50 66.39
CA TRP A 753 7.35 -59.09 66.64
C TRP A 753 7.99 -58.61 67.96
N MET A 754 7.97 -59.44 69.00
CA MET A 754 8.64 -59.13 70.27
C MET A 754 10.17 -59.05 70.13
N ALA A 755 10.78 -59.96 69.34
CA ALA A 755 12.21 -59.90 69.04
C ALA A 755 12.60 -58.65 68.22
N MET A 756 11.76 -58.24 67.26
CA MET A 756 11.96 -57.01 66.50
C MET A 756 11.84 -55.74 67.39
N LYS A 757 10.85 -55.69 68.30
CA LYS A 757 10.73 -54.62 69.31
C LYS A 757 11.95 -54.56 70.24
N GLY A 758 12.51 -55.71 70.61
CA GLY A 758 13.73 -55.81 71.42
C GLY A 758 14.96 -55.23 70.71
N ASN A 759 15.11 -55.51 69.41
CA ASN A 759 16.22 -55.00 68.60
C ASN A 759 16.05 -53.50 68.26
N ALA A 760 14.82 -53.00 68.05
CA ALA A 760 14.57 -51.57 67.82
C ALA A 760 14.98 -50.70 69.02
N LYS A 761 14.79 -51.20 70.25
CA LYS A 761 15.29 -50.56 71.49
C LYS A 761 16.82 -50.48 71.55
N TYR A 762 17.54 -51.41 70.92
CA TYR A 762 19.00 -51.39 70.82
C TYR A 762 19.49 -50.35 69.80
N VAL A 763 18.76 -50.14 68.70
CA VAL A 763 19.07 -49.13 67.68
C VAL A 763 18.79 -47.71 68.21
N GLU A 764 17.69 -47.51 68.94
CA GLU A 764 17.39 -46.23 69.62
C GLU A 764 18.50 -45.85 70.63
N LYS A 765 19.01 -46.83 71.40
CA LYS A 765 20.13 -46.66 72.33
C LYS A 765 21.49 -46.46 71.65
N SER A 766 21.63 -46.90 70.39
CA SER A 766 22.84 -46.70 69.58
C SER A 766 22.84 -45.35 68.85
N LEU A 767 21.67 -44.79 68.52
CA LEU A 767 21.53 -43.48 67.88
C LEU A 767 21.52 -42.33 68.90
N SER A 768 21.08 -42.57 70.14
CA SER A 768 21.15 -41.58 71.23
C SER A 768 22.58 -41.29 71.74
N ASN A 769 23.57 -42.10 71.34
CA ASN A 769 24.99 -41.90 71.68
C ASN A 769 25.81 -41.25 70.55
N LYS A 770 25.15 -40.76 69.49
CA LYS A 770 25.80 -40.09 68.34
C LYS A 770 25.14 -38.76 67.92
N VAL A 771 24.57 -38.04 68.87
CA VAL A 771 24.26 -36.59 68.72
C VAL A 771 24.97 -35.83 69.83
#